data_AF-A0A4Y1RFE1-F1
#
_entry.id   AF-A0A4Y1RFE1-F1
#
_cell.length_a   1.000
_cell.length_b   1.000
_cell.length_c   1.000
_cell.angle_alpha   90.00
_cell.angle_beta   90.00
_cell.angle_gamma   90.00
#
_symmetry.space_group_name_H-M   'P 1'
#
loop_
_entity.id
_entity.type
_entity.pdbx_description
1 polymer ?
#
loop_
_entity_poly.entity_id
_entity_poly.type
_entity_poly.pdbx_seq_one_letter_code
_entity_poly.pdbx_strand_id
1 'polypeptide(L)'
;MDPYKHRPSSAFDSPYWTTNAGAPVWNNDSSLTVGPRGPVLLEDYHLVEKLATFDRERIPERVVHARGASAKGFFEVTHDISQLTCADFLRAPGVQTPVIVRFSTVIHERGSPETLRDPRGFAVKFYTREGNFDLVGNNFPVFFVRDAMKFPDAIRAFKPNPKSHIQEAWRFLDFFSHLPESLHTFAFFYDDLGVPQDYRHMEGSSVHAYTLISKAGKVHYVKFHWKPTCGVKCLLEDEAIKVGGANHSHATKDLYDSIAAGNYPEWKLYIQTMDPDHEDRFDFDPLDLTKTWPEDILPLQPVGRLVLNKNIDNFFAENEQLAFNPAHVVPGIYYSDDKMLQTRIFAYSDTQRHRLGPNYLQLPVNAPKCPHHNNHHEGFMNFMHRDEEVNYFPSRYDPVRHAERFPIPSNILSGKREKCVIEKENNFKQPGERYRSWAPDRQERFIRRWVDALSDPRVTHEIRSIWISYWSQYRPSSAFDSPFWTTNSGAPVWNNNSSLTVGSRGPILLEDYHLVEKIANFDRERIPERVVHARGASAKGFFEVTHDISQLTCADFLRAPGVQTPVIVRFSTVIHERGSPETLRDPRGFAVKFYTRESHIQEPWRILDFFSHHPESLHMFTFLFDDLGVPRDYRHMEGSGVNTYTLINKAGKAQYVKFHWKPTCGVKCLLEDEAIKVGGANHSHATKDLYDSIAAGNYPEWKLYIQTIDPDHEDRFDFDPLDVTKTWPEDILPLQPVGRLVLNKNIDNFFAENEQLAFCPAIVVPGVYYSDDKLLQTRIFSYSDTQRHRLGPNYLQLPVNAPKCSHHNNHHEGFMNFMHRDEEVNYFPSRYDPVRHAERFPSPPNILSGKREKCIIEKENNFKQPGERYRSWAPDRQERFIHRWVDALSDPRVTHEIRSVWISYWSQADKSLGQKLASRLNVSHVAKA
;
A
#
# COMPACT_ATOMS: atom_id res chain seq x y z
N MET A 1 50.20 -27.81 -53.50
CA MET A 1 48.76 -27.85 -53.21
C MET A 1 48.54 -26.82 -52.13
N ASP A 2 47.85 -25.73 -52.43
CA ASP A 2 47.53 -24.72 -51.41
C ASP A 2 46.30 -25.22 -50.63
N PRO A 3 46.43 -25.65 -49.37
CA PRO A 3 45.31 -26.15 -48.58
C PRO A 3 44.22 -25.09 -48.35
N TYR A 4 44.54 -23.80 -48.51
CA TYR A 4 43.59 -22.71 -48.37
C TYR A 4 42.77 -22.43 -49.64
N LYS A 5 43.18 -22.98 -50.78
CA LYS A 5 42.44 -22.90 -52.05
C LYS A 5 41.20 -23.81 -52.06
N HIS A 6 41.19 -24.86 -51.25
CA HIS A 6 40.13 -25.87 -51.17
C HIS A 6 39.51 -25.90 -49.77
N ARG A 7 38.90 -24.79 -49.34
CA ARG A 7 38.13 -24.76 -48.08
C ARG A 7 36.89 -25.66 -48.19
N PRO A 8 36.48 -26.34 -47.09
CA PRO A 8 35.24 -27.12 -47.09
C PRO A 8 34.07 -26.27 -47.60
N SER A 9 33.44 -26.73 -48.67
CA SER A 9 32.30 -26.09 -49.32
C SER A 9 31.51 -27.14 -50.08
N SER A 10 30.18 -27.02 -50.07
CA SER A 10 29.30 -27.90 -50.83
C SER A 10 29.53 -27.82 -52.35
N ALA A 11 30.24 -26.80 -52.83
CA ALA A 11 30.69 -26.71 -54.22
C ALA A 11 31.71 -27.80 -54.61
N PHE A 12 32.31 -28.47 -53.63
CA PHE A 12 33.29 -29.55 -53.82
C PHE A 12 32.79 -30.92 -53.34
N ASP A 13 31.48 -31.07 -53.10
CA ASP A 13 30.90 -32.35 -52.66
C ASP A 13 31.12 -33.43 -53.74
N SER A 14 31.56 -34.62 -53.31
CA SER A 14 31.69 -35.78 -54.18
C SER A 14 30.33 -36.36 -54.56
N PRO A 15 30.23 -37.13 -55.68
CA PRO A 15 29.01 -37.84 -56.04
C PRO A 15 28.74 -39.10 -55.20
N TYR A 16 29.57 -39.38 -54.19
CA TYR A 16 29.47 -40.50 -53.26
C TYR A 16 29.77 -40.04 -51.84
N TRP A 17 29.37 -40.84 -50.84
CA TRP A 17 29.62 -40.54 -49.41
C TRP A 17 31.11 -40.58 -49.07
N THR A 18 31.54 -39.69 -48.18
CA THR A 18 32.90 -39.68 -47.64
C THR A 18 32.89 -39.51 -46.13
N THR A 19 33.99 -39.89 -45.48
CA THR A 19 34.32 -39.47 -44.10
C THR A 19 34.66 -37.97 -44.05
N ASN A 20 34.79 -37.37 -42.87
CA ASN A 20 35.20 -35.95 -42.76
C ASN A 20 36.65 -35.72 -43.25
N ALA A 21 37.49 -36.76 -43.24
CA ALA A 21 38.82 -36.74 -43.83
C ALA A 21 38.81 -36.91 -45.37
N GLY A 22 37.63 -37.06 -45.98
CA GLY A 22 37.45 -37.20 -47.42
C GLY A 22 37.63 -38.61 -47.97
N ALA A 23 37.72 -39.65 -47.12
CA ALA A 23 37.85 -41.03 -47.58
C ALA A 23 36.51 -41.55 -48.13
N PRO A 24 36.45 -42.16 -49.33
CA PRO A 24 35.21 -42.72 -49.87
C PRO A 24 34.60 -43.79 -48.96
N VAL A 25 33.29 -43.71 -48.74
CA VAL A 25 32.50 -44.67 -47.95
C VAL A 25 31.72 -45.56 -48.92
N TRP A 26 32.15 -46.81 -49.03
CA TRP A 26 31.53 -47.77 -49.97
C TRP A 26 30.18 -48.32 -49.48
N ASN A 27 29.97 -48.42 -48.16
CA ASN A 27 28.77 -48.94 -47.52
C ASN A 27 28.43 -48.10 -46.29
N ASN A 28 27.25 -47.49 -46.29
CA ASN A 28 26.72 -46.66 -45.19
C ASN A 28 25.47 -47.30 -44.53
N ASP A 29 25.14 -48.53 -44.95
CA ASP A 29 23.93 -49.26 -44.54
C ASP A 29 24.26 -50.34 -43.50
N SER A 30 25.50 -50.81 -43.42
CA SER A 30 25.91 -51.89 -42.52
C SER A 30 27.22 -51.57 -41.80
N SER A 31 27.26 -51.83 -40.49
CA SER A 31 28.49 -51.81 -39.70
C SER A 31 29.39 -52.99 -40.01
N LEU A 32 30.69 -52.84 -39.79
CA LEU A 32 31.66 -53.93 -39.90
C LEU A 32 31.51 -54.90 -38.71
N THR A 33 31.33 -56.19 -39.01
CA THR A 33 31.09 -57.24 -38.00
C THR A 33 31.90 -58.51 -38.27
N VAL A 34 32.05 -59.38 -37.27
CA VAL A 34 32.61 -60.74 -37.45
C VAL A 34 31.56 -61.67 -38.10
N GLY A 35 31.45 -61.62 -39.42
CA GLY A 35 30.41 -62.35 -40.16
C GLY A 35 29.01 -61.75 -39.97
N PRO A 36 27.98 -62.31 -40.64
CA PRO A 36 26.66 -61.66 -40.75
C PRO A 36 25.86 -61.56 -39.45
N ARG A 37 26.30 -62.22 -38.36
CA ARG A 37 25.64 -62.22 -37.03
C ARG A 37 26.62 -61.98 -35.87
N GLY A 38 27.86 -61.59 -36.16
CA GLY A 38 28.87 -61.34 -35.13
C GLY A 38 28.80 -59.93 -34.56
N PRO A 39 29.61 -59.62 -33.53
CA PRO A 39 29.69 -58.28 -32.94
C PRO A 39 30.29 -57.26 -33.91
N VAL A 40 29.95 -55.98 -33.72
CA VAL A 40 30.55 -54.83 -34.41
C VAL A 40 32.00 -54.64 -33.97
N LEU A 41 32.87 -54.28 -34.90
CA LEU A 41 34.29 -54.05 -34.65
C LEU A 41 34.60 -52.56 -34.45
N LEU A 42 35.45 -52.25 -33.48
CA LEU A 42 35.89 -50.88 -33.19
C LEU A 42 36.70 -50.25 -34.34
N GLU A 43 37.25 -51.08 -35.24
CA GLU A 43 37.97 -50.62 -36.43
C GLU A 43 37.05 -50.05 -37.54
N ASP A 44 35.73 -50.11 -37.37
CA ASP A 44 34.78 -49.41 -38.23
C ASP A 44 34.85 -47.88 -38.00
N TYR A 45 35.87 -47.25 -38.58
CA TYR A 45 36.12 -45.82 -38.39
C TYR A 45 34.95 -44.94 -38.85
N HIS A 46 34.30 -45.31 -39.96
CA HIS A 46 33.14 -44.55 -40.48
C HIS A 46 31.98 -44.57 -39.50
N LEU A 47 31.66 -45.73 -38.92
CA LEU A 47 30.65 -45.84 -37.86
C LEU A 47 31.03 -44.98 -36.65
N VAL A 48 32.28 -45.08 -36.18
CA VAL A 48 32.77 -44.33 -35.01
C VAL A 48 32.69 -42.83 -35.25
N GLU A 49 33.17 -42.33 -36.39
CA GLU A 49 33.15 -40.90 -36.73
C GLU A 49 31.72 -40.36 -36.88
N LYS A 50 30.84 -41.11 -37.56
CA LYS A 50 29.44 -40.73 -37.77
C LYS A 50 28.71 -40.58 -36.44
N LEU A 51 28.84 -41.56 -35.54
CA LEU A 51 28.24 -41.49 -34.20
C LEU A 51 28.86 -40.36 -33.37
N ALA A 52 30.19 -40.22 -33.37
CA ALA A 52 30.86 -39.17 -32.61
C ALA A 52 30.45 -37.75 -33.04
N THR A 53 30.20 -37.54 -34.33
CA THR A 53 29.69 -36.28 -34.88
C THR A 53 28.23 -36.07 -34.50
N PHE A 54 27.38 -37.07 -34.71
CA PHE A 54 25.95 -37.03 -34.37
C PHE A 54 25.72 -36.68 -32.90
N ASP A 55 26.47 -37.32 -31.99
CA ASP A 55 26.39 -37.11 -30.54
C ASP A 55 26.72 -35.67 -30.11
N ARG A 56 27.35 -34.87 -30.99
CA ARG A 56 27.83 -33.50 -30.73
C ARG A 56 27.16 -32.43 -31.60
N GLU A 57 26.10 -32.77 -32.34
CA GLU A 57 25.38 -31.79 -33.16
C GLU A 57 24.67 -30.70 -32.34
N ARG A 58 24.35 -30.98 -31.06
CA ARG A 58 23.61 -30.05 -30.21
C ARG A 58 24.58 -29.14 -29.45
N ILE A 59 24.35 -27.84 -29.58
CA ILE A 59 24.95 -26.82 -28.71
C ILE A 59 23.93 -26.41 -27.64
N PRO A 60 24.36 -25.76 -26.55
CA PRO A 60 23.42 -25.20 -25.59
C PRO A 60 22.43 -24.25 -26.29
N GLU A 61 21.14 -24.36 -25.98
CA GLU A 61 20.18 -23.35 -26.41
C GLU A 61 20.44 -22.02 -25.69
N ARG A 62 19.80 -20.94 -26.14
CA ARG A 62 19.84 -19.67 -25.40
C ARG A 62 19.12 -19.84 -24.07
N VAL A 63 19.70 -19.30 -22.98
CA VAL A 63 19.10 -19.38 -21.63
C VAL A 63 17.69 -18.77 -21.57
N VAL A 64 17.45 -17.75 -22.39
CA VAL A 64 16.15 -17.12 -22.69
C VAL A 64 16.03 -16.94 -24.19
N HIS A 65 14.81 -16.87 -24.72
CA HIS A 65 14.54 -16.75 -26.15
C HIS A 65 15.05 -17.94 -26.98
N ALA A 66 14.99 -19.16 -26.42
CA ALA A 66 15.43 -20.39 -27.08
C ALA A 66 14.61 -20.67 -28.35
N ARG A 67 13.28 -20.67 -28.24
CA ARG A 67 12.38 -20.80 -29.40
C ARG A 67 12.35 -19.52 -30.23
N GLY A 68 12.66 -19.61 -31.52
CA GLY A 68 12.61 -18.46 -32.42
C GLY A 68 12.92 -18.76 -33.88
N ALA A 69 12.59 -17.81 -34.75
CA ALA A 69 12.74 -17.87 -36.20
C ALA A 69 13.48 -16.64 -36.73
N SER A 70 14.26 -16.81 -37.79
CA SER A 70 15.04 -15.73 -38.39
C SER A 70 14.73 -15.55 -39.88
N ALA A 71 14.83 -14.32 -40.35
CA ALA A 71 14.73 -13.96 -41.76
C ALA A 71 15.70 -12.82 -42.11
N LYS A 72 16.12 -12.79 -43.37
CA LYS A 72 17.05 -11.82 -43.95
C LYS A 72 16.28 -10.76 -44.74
N GLY A 73 16.85 -9.58 -44.83
CA GLY A 73 16.19 -8.46 -45.49
C GLY A 73 17.07 -7.22 -45.60
N PHE A 74 16.43 -6.06 -45.67
CA PHE A 74 17.10 -4.77 -45.63
C PHE A 74 16.31 -3.76 -44.79
N PHE A 75 17.03 -2.80 -44.24
CA PHE A 75 16.48 -1.57 -43.69
C PHE A 75 16.77 -0.41 -44.65
N GLU A 76 15.77 0.40 -44.96
CA GLU A 76 15.88 1.57 -45.82
C GLU A 76 15.51 2.83 -45.05
N VAL A 77 16.39 3.83 -45.05
CA VAL A 77 16.10 5.16 -44.48
C VAL A 77 15.09 5.87 -45.37
N THR A 78 14.05 6.46 -44.78
CA THR A 78 13.03 7.21 -45.53
C THR A 78 12.98 8.69 -45.14
N HIS A 79 13.52 9.05 -43.97
CA HIS A 79 13.53 10.41 -43.45
C HIS A 79 14.94 10.80 -43.00
N ASP A 80 15.30 12.07 -43.18
CA ASP A 80 16.59 12.59 -42.74
C ASP A 80 16.59 12.82 -41.22
N ILE A 81 17.51 12.14 -40.54
CA ILE A 81 17.74 12.26 -39.10
C ILE A 81 19.21 12.57 -38.77
N SER A 82 19.97 13.08 -39.75
CA SER A 82 21.40 13.40 -39.61
C SER A 82 21.68 14.49 -38.56
N GLN A 83 20.67 15.31 -38.24
CA GLN A 83 20.69 16.26 -37.12
C GLN A 83 20.73 15.59 -35.75
N LEU A 84 20.33 14.32 -35.63
CA LEU A 84 20.28 13.57 -34.38
C LEU A 84 21.47 12.62 -34.22
N THR A 85 21.95 12.03 -35.31
CA THR A 85 22.98 10.98 -35.28
C THR A 85 23.98 11.10 -36.43
N CYS A 86 25.24 10.75 -36.19
CA CYS A 86 26.25 10.60 -37.23
C CYS A 86 26.42 9.15 -37.74
N ALA A 87 25.53 8.22 -37.41
CA ALA A 87 25.64 6.83 -37.85
C ALA A 87 25.53 6.69 -39.37
N ASP A 88 26.54 6.09 -40.01
CA ASP A 88 26.65 6.06 -41.48
C ASP A 88 25.43 5.42 -42.16
N PHE A 89 24.84 4.38 -41.56
CA PHE A 89 23.68 3.69 -42.13
C PHE A 89 22.38 4.51 -42.10
N LEU A 90 22.37 5.62 -41.36
CA LEU A 90 21.26 6.57 -41.23
C LEU A 90 21.52 7.91 -41.97
N ARG A 91 22.61 8.01 -42.74
CA ARG A 91 23.13 9.28 -43.30
C ARG A 91 22.20 10.03 -44.26
N ALA A 92 21.28 9.34 -44.93
CA ALA A 92 20.37 9.96 -45.90
C ALA A 92 19.20 9.02 -46.27
N PRO A 93 18.03 9.55 -46.65
CA PRO A 93 16.97 8.78 -47.28
C PRO A 93 17.44 7.98 -48.50
N GLY A 94 16.91 6.76 -48.66
CA GLY A 94 17.26 5.81 -49.72
C GLY A 94 18.47 4.91 -49.41
N VAL A 95 19.19 5.15 -48.31
CA VAL A 95 20.27 4.26 -47.88
C VAL A 95 19.68 2.93 -47.42
N GLN A 96 20.11 1.85 -48.08
CA GLN A 96 19.74 0.48 -47.73
C GLN A 96 20.87 -0.24 -46.99
N THR A 97 20.52 -0.90 -45.89
CA THR A 97 21.44 -1.66 -45.04
C THR A 97 20.95 -3.10 -44.94
N PRO A 98 21.77 -4.11 -45.29
CA PRO A 98 21.40 -5.50 -45.11
C PRO A 98 21.14 -5.81 -43.64
N VAL A 99 20.13 -6.65 -43.36
CA VAL A 99 19.81 -7.07 -41.99
C VAL A 99 19.52 -8.56 -41.91
N ILE A 100 19.69 -9.10 -40.71
CA ILE A 100 19.04 -10.34 -40.28
C ILE A 100 18.24 -10.05 -39.01
N VAL A 101 17.02 -10.57 -38.95
CA VAL A 101 16.09 -10.39 -37.83
C VAL A 101 15.79 -11.75 -37.24
N ARG A 102 15.77 -11.82 -35.91
CA ARG A 102 15.29 -13.00 -35.17
C ARG A 102 14.14 -12.62 -34.26
N PHE A 103 13.03 -13.32 -34.45
CA PHE A 103 11.89 -13.30 -33.56
C PHE A 103 11.90 -14.50 -32.63
N SER A 104 11.28 -14.38 -31.46
CA SER A 104 11.30 -15.45 -30.45
C SER A 104 10.21 -15.31 -29.40
N THR A 105 9.87 -16.40 -28.70
CA THR A 105 9.30 -16.33 -27.35
C THR A 105 10.42 -16.08 -26.32
N VAL A 106 10.19 -16.16 -25.01
CA VAL A 106 11.22 -15.88 -23.98
C VAL A 106 11.52 -17.09 -23.10
N ILE A 107 10.50 -17.69 -22.50
CA ILE A 107 10.67 -18.51 -21.29
C ILE A 107 11.04 -19.97 -21.60
N HIS A 108 10.34 -20.57 -22.54
CA HIS A 108 10.38 -22.01 -22.78
C HIS A 108 11.48 -22.42 -23.78
N GLU A 109 11.78 -23.71 -23.77
CA GLU A 109 12.84 -24.36 -24.53
C GLU A 109 12.56 -24.34 -26.04
N ARG A 110 13.57 -24.65 -26.87
CA ARG A 110 13.50 -24.59 -28.35
C ARG A 110 12.28 -25.29 -28.98
N GLY A 111 11.73 -26.33 -28.33
CA GLY A 111 10.59 -27.11 -28.80
C GLY A 111 9.21 -26.57 -28.43
N SER A 112 9.12 -25.51 -27.62
CA SER A 112 7.86 -25.03 -27.06
C SER A 112 6.88 -24.48 -28.10
N PRO A 113 5.55 -24.55 -27.86
CA PRO A 113 4.56 -23.89 -28.70
C PRO A 113 4.71 -22.37 -28.75
N GLU A 114 4.64 -21.79 -29.95
CA GLU A 114 4.71 -20.33 -30.15
C GLU A 114 3.43 -19.59 -29.74
N THR A 115 2.37 -20.32 -29.38
CA THR A 115 1.10 -19.76 -28.87
C THR A 115 1.11 -19.51 -27.36
N LEU A 116 2.18 -19.88 -26.65
CA LEU A 116 2.30 -19.62 -25.21
C LEU A 116 2.34 -18.11 -24.93
N ARG A 117 1.65 -17.68 -23.87
CA ARG A 117 1.65 -16.28 -23.43
C ARG A 117 3.05 -15.88 -22.96
N ASP A 118 3.65 -14.91 -23.64
CA ASP A 118 5.04 -14.50 -23.41
C ASP A 118 5.28 -13.15 -24.12
N PRO A 119 6.20 -12.28 -23.67
CA PRO A 119 6.75 -11.28 -24.57
C PRO A 119 7.34 -11.97 -25.82
N ARG A 120 7.47 -11.22 -26.91
CA ARG A 120 8.14 -11.70 -28.13
C ARG A 120 9.41 -10.91 -28.35
N GLY A 121 10.54 -11.59 -28.52
CA GLY A 121 11.79 -10.96 -28.92
C GLY A 121 11.72 -10.45 -30.35
N PHE A 122 12.26 -9.27 -30.59
CA PHE A 122 12.41 -8.65 -31.91
C PHE A 122 13.84 -8.09 -32.00
N ALA A 123 14.79 -8.95 -32.40
CA ALA A 123 16.20 -8.60 -32.49
C ALA A 123 16.61 -8.37 -33.94
N VAL A 124 17.18 -7.20 -34.24
CA VAL A 124 17.62 -6.79 -35.59
C VAL A 124 19.13 -6.57 -35.57
N LYS A 125 19.86 -7.22 -36.49
CA LYS A 125 21.28 -6.99 -36.73
C LYS A 125 21.42 -6.27 -38.06
N PHE A 126 22.00 -5.08 -38.01
CA PHE A 126 22.33 -4.25 -39.16
C PHE A 126 23.78 -4.47 -39.54
N TYR A 127 24.02 -4.91 -40.77
CA TYR A 127 25.38 -5.06 -41.30
C TYR A 127 25.81 -3.73 -41.94
N THR A 128 26.28 -2.79 -41.12
CA THR A 128 26.65 -1.45 -41.58
C THR A 128 28.07 -1.43 -42.14
N ARG A 129 28.46 -0.29 -42.73
CA ARG A 129 29.82 -0.05 -43.24
C ARG A 129 30.84 0.22 -42.12
N GLU A 130 30.37 0.47 -40.91
CA GLU A 130 31.17 0.83 -39.73
C GLU A 130 31.12 -0.24 -38.62
N GLY A 131 30.68 -1.46 -38.97
CA GLY A 131 30.50 -2.57 -38.06
C GLY A 131 29.04 -3.04 -37.98
N ASN A 132 28.78 -4.04 -37.16
CA ASN A 132 27.42 -4.48 -36.90
C ASN A 132 26.78 -3.60 -35.82
N PHE A 133 25.52 -3.22 -36.04
CA PHE A 133 24.67 -2.64 -35.01
C PHE A 133 23.56 -3.63 -34.65
N ASP A 134 23.38 -3.94 -33.36
CA ASP A 134 22.35 -4.85 -32.90
C ASP A 134 21.28 -4.12 -32.06
N LEU A 135 20.08 -3.99 -32.61
CA LEU A 135 18.92 -3.48 -31.89
C LEU A 135 18.12 -4.66 -31.31
N VAL A 136 18.35 -4.95 -30.03
CA VAL A 136 17.81 -6.15 -29.36
C VAL A 136 16.59 -5.79 -28.52
N GLY A 137 15.43 -5.74 -29.18
CA GLY A 137 14.15 -5.34 -28.60
C GLY A 137 13.17 -6.47 -28.33
N ASN A 138 11.96 -6.08 -27.91
CA ASN A 138 10.78 -6.94 -27.72
C ASN A 138 9.56 -6.31 -28.40
N ASN A 139 8.45 -7.04 -28.51
CA ASN A 139 7.17 -6.47 -28.91
C ASN A 139 6.58 -5.51 -27.85
N PHE A 140 6.81 -5.80 -26.57
CA PHE A 140 6.42 -4.91 -25.48
C PHE A 140 7.40 -3.74 -25.37
N PRO A 141 6.90 -2.50 -25.14
CA PRO A 141 7.76 -1.33 -25.00
C PRO A 141 8.33 -1.14 -23.59
N VAL A 142 8.01 -2.04 -22.65
CA VAL A 142 8.43 -2.02 -21.25
C VAL A 142 8.87 -3.42 -20.79
N PHE A 143 9.54 -3.51 -19.64
CA PHE A 143 10.00 -4.78 -19.07
C PHE A 143 9.61 -4.97 -17.60
N PHE A 144 9.72 -6.20 -17.08
CA PHE A 144 9.20 -6.55 -15.75
C PHE A 144 10.03 -6.02 -14.57
N VAL A 145 11.32 -5.76 -14.77
CA VAL A 145 12.24 -5.27 -13.73
C VAL A 145 13.04 -4.11 -14.28
N ARG A 146 13.39 -3.15 -13.41
CA ARG A 146 14.17 -1.97 -13.79
C ARG A 146 15.68 -2.08 -13.58
N ASP A 147 16.12 -3.15 -12.92
CA ASP A 147 17.53 -3.40 -12.63
C ASP A 147 17.88 -4.85 -12.97
N ALA A 148 19.00 -5.02 -13.70
CA ALA A 148 19.46 -6.32 -14.18
C ALA A 148 19.85 -7.29 -13.06
N MET A 149 20.12 -6.79 -11.85
CA MET A 149 20.34 -7.63 -10.67
C MET A 149 19.19 -8.62 -10.47
N LYS A 150 17.95 -8.24 -10.81
CA LYS A 150 16.76 -9.09 -10.67
C LYS A 150 16.49 -9.98 -11.87
N PHE A 151 17.22 -9.83 -12.98
CA PHE A 151 16.94 -10.57 -14.21
C PHE A 151 17.03 -12.11 -14.03
N PRO A 152 18.07 -12.69 -13.40
CA PRO A 152 18.11 -14.14 -13.20
C PRO A 152 16.97 -14.66 -12.32
N ASP A 153 16.57 -13.91 -11.29
CA ASP A 153 15.47 -14.29 -10.40
C ASP A 153 14.12 -14.22 -11.12
N ALA A 154 13.87 -13.14 -11.87
CA ALA A 154 12.68 -12.98 -12.72
C ALA A 154 12.53 -14.13 -13.72
N ILE A 155 13.62 -14.47 -14.43
CA ILE A 155 13.61 -15.59 -15.39
C ILE A 155 13.38 -16.93 -14.68
N ARG A 156 14.00 -17.17 -13.52
CA ARG A 156 13.75 -18.40 -12.74
C ARG A 156 12.31 -18.50 -12.26
N ALA A 157 11.69 -17.39 -11.88
CA ALA A 157 10.30 -17.36 -11.43
C ALA A 157 9.34 -17.67 -12.58
N PHE A 158 9.61 -17.15 -13.78
CA PHE A 158 8.82 -17.45 -14.98
C PHE A 158 9.07 -18.85 -15.56
N LYS A 159 10.31 -19.34 -15.56
CA LYS A 159 10.64 -20.67 -16.12
C LYS A 159 9.91 -21.80 -15.39
N PRO A 160 9.81 -22.99 -16.01
CA PRO A 160 9.23 -24.15 -15.36
C PRO A 160 9.84 -24.44 -13.98
N ASN A 161 8.99 -24.86 -13.03
CA ASN A 161 9.39 -25.17 -11.65
C ASN A 161 10.53 -26.20 -11.66
N PRO A 162 11.65 -25.98 -10.94
CA PRO A 162 12.78 -26.91 -10.95
C PRO A 162 12.45 -28.32 -10.45
N LYS A 163 11.35 -28.50 -9.71
CA LYS A 163 10.88 -29.81 -9.22
C LYS A 163 10.05 -30.58 -10.26
N SER A 164 9.14 -29.90 -10.95
CA SER A 164 8.16 -30.55 -11.83
C SER A 164 8.43 -30.33 -13.32
N HIS A 165 9.28 -29.36 -13.66
CA HIS A 165 9.51 -28.87 -15.01
C HIS A 165 8.21 -28.41 -15.71
N ILE A 166 7.24 -27.93 -14.93
CA ILE A 166 5.99 -27.32 -15.42
C ILE A 166 6.00 -25.84 -15.04
N GLN A 167 5.63 -24.96 -15.97
CA GLN A 167 5.42 -23.55 -15.65
C GLN A 167 4.17 -23.40 -14.78
N GLU A 168 4.31 -22.75 -13.64
CA GLU A 168 3.22 -22.55 -12.67
C GLU A 168 3.12 -21.06 -12.33
N ALA A 169 1.92 -20.48 -12.47
CA ALA A 169 1.74 -19.04 -12.35
C ALA A 169 2.06 -18.49 -10.95
N TRP A 170 1.76 -19.27 -9.90
CA TRP A 170 2.00 -18.86 -8.52
C TRP A 170 3.46 -18.46 -8.25
N ARG A 171 4.44 -19.00 -8.98
CA ARG A 171 5.87 -18.71 -8.78
C ARG A 171 6.25 -17.31 -9.22
N PHE A 172 5.82 -16.89 -10.40
CA PHE A 172 6.09 -15.52 -10.85
C PHE A 172 5.16 -14.53 -10.16
N LEU A 173 3.93 -14.91 -9.80
CA LEU A 173 3.05 -14.07 -8.99
C LEU A 173 3.63 -13.82 -7.59
N ASP A 174 4.22 -14.82 -6.95
CA ASP A 174 4.97 -14.66 -5.69
C ASP A 174 6.15 -13.69 -5.86
N PHE A 175 7.07 -13.99 -6.78
CA PHE A 175 8.25 -13.16 -7.00
C PHE A 175 7.91 -11.69 -7.29
N PHE A 176 7.01 -11.45 -8.25
CA PHE A 176 6.63 -10.10 -8.65
C PHE A 176 5.68 -9.40 -7.66
N SER A 177 5.09 -10.11 -6.70
CA SER A 177 4.42 -9.46 -5.57
C SER A 177 5.39 -8.62 -4.71
N HIS A 178 6.70 -8.79 -4.86
CA HIS A 178 7.71 -7.96 -4.19
C HIS A 178 8.20 -6.77 -5.04
N LEU A 179 7.76 -6.68 -6.30
CA LEU A 179 8.30 -5.76 -7.32
C LEU A 179 7.16 -4.99 -7.99
N PRO A 180 6.65 -3.91 -7.37
CA PRO A 180 5.53 -3.14 -7.90
C PRO A 180 5.80 -2.56 -9.28
N GLU A 181 7.06 -2.32 -9.64
CA GLU A 181 7.46 -1.81 -10.96
C GLU A 181 7.08 -2.74 -12.13
N SER A 182 6.85 -4.03 -11.85
CA SER A 182 6.50 -5.03 -12.85
C SER A 182 5.08 -4.87 -13.41
N LEU A 183 4.22 -4.14 -12.70
CA LEU A 183 2.78 -4.04 -12.98
C LEU A 183 2.49 -3.55 -14.40
N HIS A 184 3.26 -2.58 -14.89
CA HIS A 184 3.07 -2.04 -16.23
C HIS A 184 3.29 -3.10 -17.31
N THR A 185 4.33 -3.91 -17.17
CA THR A 185 4.59 -4.99 -18.13
C THR A 185 3.56 -6.10 -18.02
N PHE A 186 3.00 -6.38 -16.83
CA PHE A 186 1.85 -7.27 -16.72
C PHE A 186 0.58 -6.72 -17.40
N ALA A 187 0.43 -5.39 -17.49
CA ALA A 187 -0.61 -4.75 -18.30
C ALA A 187 -0.43 -4.98 -19.81
N PHE A 188 0.74 -5.42 -20.28
CA PHE A 188 0.95 -5.94 -21.64
C PHE A 188 0.90 -7.47 -21.68
N PHE A 189 1.39 -8.14 -20.64
CA PHE A 189 1.48 -9.60 -20.59
C PHE A 189 0.11 -10.27 -20.58
N TYR A 190 -0.86 -9.77 -19.80
CA TYR A 190 -2.23 -10.30 -19.75
C TYR A 190 -3.20 -9.61 -20.73
N ASP A 191 -2.69 -8.67 -21.52
CA ASP A 191 -3.40 -8.10 -22.67
C ASP A 191 -3.44 -9.12 -23.83
N ASP A 192 -4.25 -8.86 -24.86
CA ASP A 192 -4.29 -9.69 -26.07
C ASP A 192 -2.90 -9.72 -26.75
N LEU A 193 -2.11 -8.65 -26.61
CA LEU A 193 -0.73 -8.55 -27.10
C LEU A 193 0.24 -9.62 -26.55
N GLY A 194 -0.10 -10.27 -25.43
CA GLY A 194 0.71 -11.36 -24.87
C GLY A 194 0.70 -12.65 -25.69
N VAL A 195 -0.20 -12.77 -26.68
CA VAL A 195 -0.22 -13.86 -27.66
C VAL A 195 -0.43 -13.30 -29.07
N PRO A 196 0.62 -12.76 -29.72
CA PRO A 196 0.52 -12.34 -31.12
C PRO A 196 0.12 -13.51 -32.02
N GLN A 197 -0.62 -13.22 -33.10
CA GLN A 197 -1.06 -14.22 -34.07
C GLN A 197 0.13 -14.88 -34.81
N ASP A 198 1.13 -14.08 -35.12
CA ASP A 198 2.37 -14.47 -35.76
C ASP A 198 3.38 -13.33 -35.57
N TYR A 199 4.58 -13.49 -36.11
CA TYR A 199 5.62 -12.47 -35.99
C TYR A 199 5.38 -11.25 -36.88
N ARG A 200 4.61 -11.35 -37.97
CA ARG A 200 4.40 -10.24 -38.92
C ARG A 200 3.43 -9.20 -38.38
N HIS A 201 2.45 -9.64 -37.60
CA HIS A 201 1.40 -8.79 -37.02
C HIS A 201 1.70 -8.33 -35.59
N MET A 202 2.97 -8.12 -35.25
CA MET A 202 3.36 -7.57 -33.95
C MET A 202 4.24 -6.33 -34.10
N GLU A 203 4.16 -5.45 -33.11
CA GLU A 203 5.08 -4.32 -32.97
C GLU A 203 6.46 -4.78 -32.48
N GLY A 204 7.42 -3.88 -32.54
CA GLY A 204 8.72 -4.01 -31.89
C GLY A 204 9.10 -2.72 -31.18
N SER A 205 9.90 -2.82 -30.13
CA SER A 205 10.41 -1.69 -29.36
C SER A 205 11.81 -2.01 -28.84
N SER A 206 12.67 -0.99 -28.79
CA SER A 206 13.97 -1.08 -28.11
C SER A 206 13.84 -1.30 -26.62
N VAL A 207 12.68 -0.97 -26.05
CA VAL A 207 12.36 -0.89 -24.60
C VAL A 207 13.15 0.23 -23.92
N HIS A 208 14.47 0.13 -23.97
CA HIS A 208 15.42 1.09 -23.41
C HIS A 208 15.46 2.38 -24.22
N ALA A 209 15.80 3.47 -23.53
CA ALA A 209 16.39 4.63 -24.15
C ALA A 209 17.85 4.30 -24.54
N TYR A 210 18.23 4.59 -25.79
CA TYR A 210 19.61 4.66 -26.25
C TYR A 210 20.01 6.14 -26.35
N THR A 211 21.23 6.40 -26.77
CA THR A 211 21.75 7.74 -27.00
C THR A 211 22.09 7.91 -28.48
N LEU A 212 21.54 8.93 -29.15
CA LEU A 212 22.02 9.39 -30.45
C LEU A 212 22.97 10.57 -30.25
N ILE A 213 24.04 10.62 -31.05
CA ILE A 213 24.95 11.77 -31.08
C ILE A 213 25.17 12.25 -32.52
N SER A 214 24.86 13.51 -32.76
CA SER A 214 25.04 14.16 -34.06
C SER A 214 26.52 14.41 -34.37
N LYS A 215 26.83 14.75 -35.62
CA LYS A 215 28.20 15.14 -36.03
C LYS A 215 28.73 16.37 -35.26
N ALA A 216 27.84 17.23 -34.79
CA ALA A 216 28.16 18.39 -33.96
C ALA A 216 28.40 18.05 -32.48
N GLY A 217 28.20 16.79 -32.07
CA GLY A 217 28.34 16.36 -30.68
C GLY A 217 27.10 16.54 -29.82
N LYS A 218 25.98 17.01 -30.39
CA LYS A 218 24.70 17.12 -29.65
C LYS A 218 24.14 15.72 -29.36
N VAL A 219 23.77 15.50 -28.10
CA VAL A 219 23.29 14.23 -27.55
C VAL A 219 21.76 14.25 -27.40
N HIS A 220 21.11 13.13 -27.71
CA HIS A 220 19.68 12.91 -27.49
C HIS A 220 19.43 11.50 -26.95
N TYR A 221 18.59 11.35 -25.93
CA TYR A 221 18.02 10.05 -25.61
C TYR A 221 17.00 9.65 -26.68
N VAL A 222 16.94 8.36 -27.03
CA VAL A 222 16.07 7.83 -28.09
C VAL A 222 15.42 6.50 -27.71
N LYS A 223 14.12 6.32 -27.98
CA LYS A 223 13.47 5.01 -28.03
C LYS A 223 13.09 4.66 -29.47
N PHE A 224 13.30 3.40 -29.88
CA PHE A 224 12.99 2.92 -31.23
C PHE A 224 11.72 2.08 -31.24
N HIS A 225 10.85 2.29 -32.23
CA HIS A 225 9.55 1.63 -32.35
C HIS A 225 9.34 1.10 -33.77
N TRP A 226 9.10 -0.20 -33.91
CA TRP A 226 8.73 -0.87 -35.15
C TRP A 226 7.21 -1.03 -35.21
N LYS A 227 6.59 -0.45 -36.24
CA LYS A 227 5.14 -0.56 -36.47
C LYS A 227 4.87 -1.41 -37.72
N PRO A 228 4.18 -2.55 -37.61
CA PRO A 228 3.92 -3.44 -38.75
C PRO A 228 2.99 -2.77 -39.74
N THR A 229 3.29 -2.86 -41.03
CA THR A 229 2.42 -2.28 -42.08
C THR A 229 1.13 -3.06 -42.28
N CYS A 230 1.11 -4.35 -41.92
CA CYS A 230 -0.09 -5.20 -41.96
C CYS A 230 -0.98 -5.10 -40.70
N GLY A 231 -0.65 -4.20 -39.77
CA GLY A 231 -1.38 -4.02 -38.50
C GLY A 231 -1.07 -5.08 -37.45
N VAL A 232 -1.59 -4.86 -36.25
CA VAL A 232 -1.38 -5.76 -35.10
C VAL A 232 -2.53 -6.76 -34.97
N LYS A 233 -2.20 -8.05 -34.78
CA LYS A 233 -3.18 -9.13 -34.57
C LYS A 233 -2.72 -10.10 -33.50
N CYS A 234 -3.68 -10.61 -32.73
CA CYS A 234 -3.44 -11.48 -31.58
C CYS A 234 -4.42 -12.65 -31.59
N LEU A 235 -4.06 -13.74 -30.92
CA LEU A 235 -4.95 -14.87 -30.66
C LEU A 235 -5.59 -14.72 -29.28
N LEU A 236 -6.88 -15.01 -29.20
CA LEU A 236 -7.53 -15.25 -27.92
C LEU A 236 -7.19 -16.66 -27.40
N GLU A 237 -7.45 -16.92 -26.12
CA GLU A 237 -7.09 -18.17 -25.44
C GLU A 237 -7.53 -19.43 -26.20
N ASP A 238 -8.81 -19.51 -26.59
CA ASP A 238 -9.35 -20.69 -27.27
C ASP A 238 -8.71 -20.90 -28.65
N GLU A 239 -8.39 -19.81 -29.34
CA GLU A 239 -7.70 -19.85 -30.62
C GLU A 239 -6.25 -20.29 -30.44
N ALA A 240 -5.56 -19.78 -29.41
CA ALA A 240 -4.18 -20.13 -29.07
C ALA A 240 -4.04 -21.61 -28.71
N ILE A 241 -5.02 -22.18 -27.99
CA ILE A 241 -5.09 -23.62 -27.68
C ILE A 241 -5.27 -24.42 -28.98
N LYS A 242 -6.22 -24.04 -29.83
CA LYS A 242 -6.53 -24.77 -31.06
C LYS A 242 -5.37 -24.72 -32.06
N VAL A 243 -4.79 -23.54 -32.27
CA VAL A 243 -3.64 -23.32 -33.16
C VAL A 243 -2.41 -24.03 -32.60
N GLY A 244 -2.11 -23.88 -31.30
CA GLY A 244 -0.94 -24.49 -30.67
C GLY A 244 -1.00 -26.02 -30.64
N GLY A 245 -2.20 -26.58 -30.43
CA GLY A 245 -2.43 -28.03 -30.46
C GLY A 245 -2.31 -28.63 -31.86
N ALA A 246 -2.65 -27.86 -32.91
CA ALA A 246 -2.49 -28.30 -34.30
C ALA A 246 -1.07 -28.07 -34.84
N ASN A 247 -0.45 -26.94 -34.48
CA ASN A 247 0.88 -26.55 -34.95
C ASN A 247 1.60 -25.67 -33.91
N HIS A 248 2.48 -26.30 -33.13
CA HIS A 248 3.33 -25.61 -32.15
C HIS A 248 4.32 -24.61 -32.80
N SER A 249 4.49 -24.63 -34.13
CA SER A 249 5.39 -23.79 -34.91
C SER A 249 4.67 -22.82 -35.87
N HIS A 250 3.43 -22.44 -35.56
CA HIS A 250 2.59 -21.63 -36.46
C HIS A 250 3.24 -20.28 -36.87
N ALA A 251 3.86 -19.54 -35.95
CA ALA A 251 4.43 -18.23 -36.24
C ALA A 251 5.72 -18.32 -37.07
N THR A 252 6.53 -19.35 -36.82
CA THR A 252 7.69 -19.69 -37.67
C THR A 252 7.23 -20.05 -39.08
N LYS A 253 6.19 -20.88 -39.20
CA LYS A 253 5.63 -21.29 -40.50
C LYS A 253 5.04 -20.10 -41.26
N ASP A 254 4.28 -19.24 -40.61
CA ASP A 254 3.71 -18.03 -41.22
C ASP A 254 4.80 -17.13 -41.81
N LEU A 255 5.86 -16.83 -41.03
CA LEU A 255 6.98 -16.00 -41.51
C LEU A 255 7.65 -16.63 -42.75
N TYR A 256 7.95 -17.93 -42.67
CA TYR A 256 8.62 -18.66 -43.75
C TYR A 256 7.77 -18.70 -45.02
N ASP A 257 6.51 -19.11 -44.90
CA ASP A 257 5.59 -19.25 -46.03
C ASP A 257 5.28 -17.89 -46.67
N SER A 258 5.12 -16.85 -45.85
CA SER A 258 4.87 -15.49 -46.33
C SER A 258 6.00 -15.00 -47.21
N ILE A 259 7.26 -15.18 -46.77
CA ILE A 259 8.43 -14.79 -47.55
C ILE A 259 8.57 -15.66 -48.81
N ALA A 260 8.34 -16.97 -48.70
CA ALA A 260 8.39 -17.89 -49.83
C ALA A 260 7.33 -17.56 -50.90
N ALA A 261 6.17 -17.06 -50.49
CA ALA A 261 5.10 -16.61 -51.37
C ALA A 261 5.30 -15.19 -51.94
N GLY A 262 6.39 -14.49 -51.60
CA GLY A 262 6.63 -13.11 -52.04
C GLY A 262 5.86 -12.04 -51.23
N ASN A 263 5.14 -12.44 -50.18
CA ASN A 263 4.43 -11.54 -49.29
C ASN A 263 5.38 -11.05 -48.20
N TYR A 264 6.28 -10.13 -48.54
CA TYR A 264 7.34 -9.68 -47.64
C TYR A 264 6.80 -8.88 -46.45
N PRO A 265 7.06 -9.31 -45.20
CA PRO A 265 6.69 -8.55 -44.01
C PRO A 265 7.48 -7.23 -43.96
N GLU A 266 6.77 -6.14 -43.64
CA GLU A 266 7.35 -4.79 -43.54
C GLU A 266 6.98 -4.11 -42.21
N TRP A 267 7.96 -3.40 -41.62
CA TRP A 267 7.75 -2.51 -40.47
C TRP A 267 8.30 -1.12 -40.75
N LYS A 268 7.58 -0.09 -40.30
CA LYS A 268 8.10 1.28 -40.24
C LYS A 268 8.84 1.51 -38.92
N LEU A 269 10.03 2.07 -39.00
CA LEU A 269 10.78 2.53 -37.83
C LEU A 269 10.37 3.96 -37.49
N TYR A 270 10.01 4.15 -36.22
CA TYR A 270 9.83 5.44 -35.59
C TYR A 270 10.79 5.58 -34.41
N ILE A 271 11.08 6.83 -34.05
CA ILE A 271 11.80 7.18 -32.85
C ILE A 271 11.04 8.20 -32.02
N GLN A 272 11.19 8.14 -30.71
CA GLN A 272 10.93 9.26 -29.80
C GLN A 272 12.28 9.79 -29.34
N THR A 273 12.45 11.12 -29.24
CA THR A 273 13.70 11.73 -28.77
C THR A 273 13.47 12.64 -27.58
N MET A 274 14.44 12.67 -26.68
CA MET A 274 14.45 13.52 -25.49
C MET A 274 15.83 14.19 -25.37
N ASP A 275 15.85 15.48 -25.04
CA ASP A 275 17.08 16.16 -24.65
C ASP A 275 17.43 15.71 -23.21
N PRO A 276 18.65 15.22 -22.91
CA PRO A 276 19.01 14.79 -21.56
C PRO A 276 18.72 15.84 -20.49
N ASP A 277 18.86 17.13 -20.80
CA ASP A 277 18.55 18.25 -19.89
C ASP A 277 17.06 18.35 -19.50
N HIS A 278 16.20 17.58 -20.16
CA HIS A 278 14.76 17.53 -19.90
C HIS A 278 14.35 16.33 -19.03
N GLU A 279 15.27 15.45 -18.64
CA GLU A 279 14.93 14.21 -17.93
C GLU A 279 14.13 14.46 -16.65
N ASP A 280 14.45 15.56 -15.96
CA ASP A 280 13.82 15.89 -14.70
C ASP A 280 12.40 16.46 -14.79
N ARG A 281 11.91 16.74 -15.99
CA ARG A 281 10.59 17.36 -16.22
C ARG A 281 9.43 16.39 -16.07
N PHE A 282 9.69 15.09 -16.01
CA PHE A 282 8.68 14.04 -15.97
C PHE A 282 8.46 13.53 -14.54
N ASP A 283 7.25 13.04 -14.26
CA ASP A 283 6.88 12.38 -13.00
C ASP A 283 7.32 10.91 -12.94
N PHE A 284 8.15 10.48 -13.90
CA PHE A 284 8.79 9.18 -13.99
C PHE A 284 10.22 9.38 -14.49
N ASP A 285 11.11 8.44 -14.21
CA ASP A 285 12.47 8.42 -14.75
C ASP A 285 12.45 7.99 -16.25
N PRO A 286 12.91 8.81 -17.20
CA PRO A 286 12.92 8.45 -18.62
C PRO A 286 13.78 7.24 -18.99
N LEU A 287 14.74 6.88 -18.14
CA LEU A 287 15.64 5.74 -18.27
C LEU A 287 15.13 4.49 -17.55
N ASP A 288 13.99 4.57 -16.85
CA ASP A 288 13.29 3.40 -16.31
C ASP A 288 12.58 2.63 -17.42
N LEU A 289 13.11 1.46 -17.78
CA LEU A 289 12.54 0.57 -18.80
C LEU A 289 11.16 -0.01 -18.43
N THR A 290 10.64 0.21 -17.23
CA THR A 290 9.24 -0.10 -16.89
C THR A 290 8.26 1.00 -17.37
N LYS A 291 8.77 2.07 -18.00
CA LYS A 291 8.00 3.22 -18.48
C LYS A 291 7.99 3.36 -20.00
N THR A 292 6.83 3.72 -20.54
CA THR A 292 6.70 4.28 -21.88
C THR A 292 6.90 5.79 -21.85
N TRP A 293 7.36 6.37 -22.94
CA TRP A 293 7.32 7.82 -23.14
C TRP A 293 5.98 8.17 -23.79
N PRO A 294 5.12 8.97 -23.14
CA PRO A 294 3.78 9.29 -23.67
C PRO A 294 3.87 9.95 -25.05
N GLU A 295 3.18 9.39 -26.05
CA GLU A 295 3.26 9.83 -27.44
C GLU A 295 2.65 11.23 -27.67
N ASP A 296 1.77 11.68 -26.79
CA ASP A 296 1.19 13.03 -26.77
C ASP A 296 2.19 14.11 -26.32
N ILE A 297 3.20 13.72 -25.55
CA ILE A 297 4.27 14.62 -25.06
C ILE A 297 5.52 14.50 -25.94
N LEU A 298 5.90 13.26 -26.29
CA LEU A 298 7.06 12.93 -27.09
C LEU A 298 6.60 12.16 -28.34
N PRO A 299 6.23 12.86 -29.43
CA PRO A 299 5.62 12.21 -30.59
C PRO A 299 6.60 11.32 -31.35
N LEU A 300 6.05 10.29 -32.00
CA LEU A 300 6.78 9.40 -32.89
C LEU A 300 7.24 10.14 -34.16
N GLN A 301 8.53 10.05 -34.45
CA GLN A 301 9.17 10.61 -35.64
C GLN A 301 9.56 9.47 -36.59
N PRO A 302 9.16 9.49 -37.87
CA PRO A 302 9.51 8.43 -38.81
C PRO A 302 11.00 8.46 -39.16
N VAL A 303 11.59 7.29 -39.38
CA VAL A 303 13.01 7.13 -39.74
C VAL A 303 13.20 6.33 -41.02
N GLY A 304 12.58 5.15 -41.10
CA GLY A 304 12.85 4.20 -42.19
C GLY A 304 11.87 3.04 -42.22
N ARG A 305 12.17 2.03 -43.03
CA ARG A 305 11.39 0.80 -43.14
C ARG A 305 12.29 -0.43 -43.16
N LEU A 306 11.84 -1.50 -42.53
CA LEU A 306 12.46 -2.82 -42.51
C LEU A 306 11.61 -3.75 -43.38
N VAL A 307 12.24 -4.42 -44.35
CA VAL A 307 11.58 -5.41 -45.22
C VAL A 307 12.32 -6.74 -45.10
N LEU A 308 11.59 -7.81 -44.76
CA LEU A 308 12.13 -9.17 -44.72
C LEU A 308 11.75 -9.92 -45.99
N ASN A 309 12.72 -10.16 -46.87
CA ASN A 309 12.47 -10.67 -48.21
C ASN A 309 13.21 -11.97 -48.54
N LYS A 310 13.93 -12.57 -47.58
CA LYS A 310 14.66 -13.82 -47.79
C LYS A 310 14.63 -14.71 -46.55
N ASN A 311 14.26 -15.98 -46.73
CA ASN A 311 14.38 -16.99 -45.68
C ASN A 311 15.85 -17.34 -45.41
N ILE A 312 16.13 -17.86 -44.22
CA ILE A 312 17.45 -18.46 -43.94
C ILE A 312 17.66 -19.73 -44.76
N ASP A 313 18.90 -19.97 -45.16
CA ASP A 313 19.30 -21.12 -45.97
C ASP A 313 19.51 -22.35 -45.05
N ASN A 314 20.00 -22.15 -43.82
CA ASN A 314 20.13 -23.21 -42.82
C ASN A 314 19.74 -22.73 -41.40
N PHE A 315 18.83 -23.45 -40.75
CA PHE A 315 18.34 -23.09 -39.42
C PHE A 315 19.45 -23.08 -38.35
N PHE A 316 20.32 -24.09 -38.32
CA PHE A 316 21.35 -24.16 -37.29
C PHE A 316 22.41 -23.06 -37.48
N ALA A 317 22.90 -22.89 -38.70
CA ALA A 317 23.96 -21.94 -39.02
C ALA A 317 23.51 -20.46 -38.93
N GLU A 318 22.24 -20.16 -39.24
CA GLU A 318 21.77 -18.78 -39.37
C GLU A 318 20.70 -18.36 -38.34
N ASN A 319 20.02 -19.30 -37.67
CA ASN A 319 19.11 -18.99 -36.56
C ASN A 319 19.71 -19.40 -35.21
N GLU A 320 20.22 -20.63 -35.09
CA GLU A 320 20.72 -21.11 -33.80
C GLU A 320 22.06 -20.46 -33.43
N GLN A 321 23.00 -20.39 -34.36
CA GLN A 321 24.32 -19.78 -34.17
C GLN A 321 24.35 -18.23 -34.22
N LEU A 322 23.21 -17.61 -34.54
CA LEU A 322 23.08 -16.15 -34.57
C LEU A 322 23.27 -15.54 -33.17
N ALA A 323 24.01 -14.45 -33.08
CA ALA A 323 24.35 -13.77 -31.84
C ALA A 323 24.08 -12.27 -31.95
N PHE A 324 23.19 -11.76 -31.09
CA PHE A 324 22.89 -10.34 -30.97
C PHE A 324 23.45 -9.82 -29.65
N ASN A 325 24.08 -8.65 -29.63
CA ASN A 325 24.51 -8.02 -28.39
C ASN A 325 24.24 -6.50 -28.43
N PRO A 326 23.48 -5.92 -27.48
CA PRO A 326 23.33 -4.46 -27.36
C PRO A 326 24.64 -3.66 -27.30
N ALA A 327 25.78 -4.27 -26.93
CA ALA A 327 27.10 -3.66 -26.97
C ALA A 327 27.66 -3.46 -28.40
N HIS A 328 27.07 -4.10 -29.40
CA HIS A 328 27.43 -3.86 -30.80
C HIS A 328 26.72 -2.59 -31.26
N VAL A 329 27.37 -1.45 -31.01
CA VAL A 329 26.97 -0.13 -31.51
C VAL A 329 27.96 0.38 -32.54
N VAL A 330 27.52 1.36 -33.34
CA VAL A 330 28.32 2.05 -34.36
C VAL A 330 28.42 3.54 -33.98
N PRO A 331 29.41 4.29 -34.49
CA PRO A 331 29.53 5.72 -34.23
C PRO A 331 28.19 6.44 -34.46
N GLY A 332 27.80 7.34 -33.55
CA GLY A 332 26.51 8.04 -33.60
C GLY A 332 25.38 7.39 -32.79
N ILE A 333 25.56 6.16 -32.29
CA ILE A 333 24.63 5.47 -31.37
C ILE A 333 25.41 4.96 -30.16
N TYR A 334 24.92 5.27 -28.95
CA TYR A 334 25.54 4.92 -27.68
C TYR A 334 24.50 4.47 -26.65
N TYR A 335 25.00 4.05 -25.49
CA TYR A 335 24.18 3.62 -24.36
C TYR A 335 23.66 4.83 -23.57
N SER A 336 22.50 4.69 -22.95
CA SER A 336 22.04 5.58 -21.87
C SER A 336 22.45 4.99 -20.51
N ASP A 337 22.15 5.69 -19.43
CA ASP A 337 22.39 5.24 -18.05
C ASP A 337 21.30 4.31 -17.50
N ASP A 338 20.42 3.78 -18.36
CA ASP A 338 19.46 2.72 -18.00
C ASP A 338 20.21 1.51 -17.40
N LYS A 339 19.93 1.22 -16.12
CA LYS A 339 20.61 0.20 -15.31
C LYS A 339 20.53 -1.20 -15.95
N MET A 340 19.40 -1.53 -16.59
CA MET A 340 19.24 -2.81 -17.27
C MET A 340 20.06 -2.85 -18.56
N LEU A 341 20.03 -1.79 -19.37
CA LEU A 341 20.83 -1.71 -20.61
C LEU A 341 22.33 -1.87 -20.32
N GLN A 342 22.83 -1.19 -19.28
CA GLN A 342 24.24 -1.23 -18.86
C GLN A 342 24.73 -2.62 -18.43
N THR A 343 23.85 -3.52 -18.00
CA THR A 343 24.25 -4.92 -17.75
C THR A 343 24.08 -5.81 -18.97
N ARG A 344 23.09 -5.53 -19.84
CA ARG A 344 22.89 -6.29 -21.08
C ARG A 344 24.10 -6.20 -22.01
N ILE A 345 24.79 -5.05 -22.07
CA ILE A 345 26.01 -4.90 -22.88
C ILE A 345 27.10 -5.94 -22.53
N PHE A 346 27.17 -6.37 -21.26
CA PHE A 346 28.07 -7.44 -20.83
C PHE A 346 27.46 -8.84 -21.05
N ALA A 347 26.25 -9.06 -20.54
CA ALA A 347 25.66 -10.39 -20.38
C ALA A 347 25.50 -11.16 -21.71
N TYR A 348 25.20 -10.46 -22.81
CA TYR A 348 25.03 -11.10 -24.12
C TYR A 348 26.34 -11.67 -24.67
N SER A 349 27.42 -10.88 -24.64
CA SER A 349 28.75 -11.35 -25.07
C SER A 349 29.24 -12.52 -24.21
N ASP A 350 29.00 -12.48 -22.90
CA ASP A 350 29.41 -13.55 -21.98
C ASP A 350 28.72 -14.88 -22.31
N THR A 351 27.38 -14.89 -22.37
CA THR A 351 26.63 -16.12 -22.68
C THR A 351 26.92 -16.64 -24.10
N GLN A 352 27.25 -15.75 -25.05
CA GLN A 352 27.63 -16.15 -26.42
C GLN A 352 28.97 -16.87 -26.47
N ARG A 353 29.96 -16.43 -25.68
CA ARG A 353 31.25 -17.13 -25.58
C ARG A 353 31.09 -18.54 -25.01
N HIS A 354 30.19 -18.72 -24.04
CA HIS A 354 29.87 -20.05 -23.53
C HIS A 354 29.12 -20.91 -24.57
N ARG A 355 28.07 -20.35 -25.19
CA ARG A 355 27.16 -21.09 -26.07
C ARG A 355 27.76 -21.46 -27.42
N LEU A 356 28.58 -20.59 -28.00
CA LEU A 356 29.11 -20.70 -29.36
C LEU A 356 30.63 -20.80 -29.42
N GLY A 357 31.32 -20.54 -28.31
CA GLY A 357 32.77 -20.47 -28.24
C GLY A 357 33.33 -19.05 -28.43
N PRO A 358 34.62 -18.86 -28.17
CA PRO A 358 35.27 -17.53 -28.18
C PRO A 358 35.28 -16.87 -29.56
N ASN A 359 35.25 -17.67 -30.62
CA ASN A 359 35.33 -17.21 -32.01
C ASN A 359 33.96 -17.03 -32.70
N TYR A 360 32.86 -16.92 -31.95
CA TYR A 360 31.50 -16.86 -32.52
C TYR A 360 31.26 -15.71 -33.52
N LEU A 361 32.04 -14.61 -33.43
CA LEU A 361 31.98 -13.49 -34.39
C LEU A 361 32.63 -13.82 -35.74
N GLN A 362 33.39 -14.92 -35.85
CA GLN A 362 33.91 -15.41 -37.13
C GLN A 362 32.84 -16.16 -37.93
N LEU A 363 31.78 -16.64 -37.26
CA LEU A 363 30.68 -17.35 -37.92
C LEU A 363 30.02 -16.44 -38.97
N PRO A 364 29.70 -16.94 -40.18
CA PRO A 364 29.27 -16.09 -41.29
C PRO A 364 28.09 -15.17 -41.00
N VAL A 365 27.14 -15.62 -40.17
CA VAL A 365 25.95 -14.86 -39.77
C VAL A 365 26.24 -13.77 -38.73
N ASN A 366 27.35 -13.86 -38.00
CA ASN A 366 27.75 -12.89 -36.97
C ASN A 366 28.85 -11.94 -37.45
N ALA A 367 29.63 -12.38 -38.45
CA ALA A 367 30.76 -11.62 -38.98
C ALA A 367 30.31 -10.28 -39.61
N PRO A 368 31.01 -9.18 -39.31
CA PRO A 368 30.69 -7.88 -39.91
C PRO A 368 30.90 -7.90 -41.43
N LYS A 369 30.11 -7.11 -42.15
CA LYS A 369 30.22 -6.95 -43.62
C LYS A 369 30.99 -5.67 -43.99
N CYS A 370 32.01 -5.38 -43.20
CA CYS A 370 32.92 -4.26 -43.38
C CYS A 370 34.38 -4.70 -43.16
N PRO A 371 35.37 -3.90 -43.60
CA PRO A 371 36.76 -4.10 -43.20
C PRO A 371 36.87 -4.10 -41.67
N HIS A 372 37.66 -5.04 -41.13
CA HIS A 372 37.95 -5.11 -39.71
C HIS A 372 39.40 -5.58 -39.51
N HIS A 373 40.08 -5.00 -38.53
CA HIS A 373 41.45 -5.32 -38.17
C HIS A 373 41.58 -5.28 -36.65
N ASN A 374 42.01 -6.37 -36.02
CA ASN A 374 42.10 -6.49 -34.56
C ASN A 374 43.15 -7.53 -34.15
N ASN A 375 43.54 -7.49 -32.88
CA ASN A 375 44.53 -8.38 -32.27
C ASN A 375 43.89 -9.54 -31.49
N HIS A 376 42.71 -10.01 -31.90
CA HIS A 376 42.09 -11.20 -31.31
C HIS A 376 42.53 -12.45 -32.08
N HIS A 377 43.32 -13.32 -31.44
CA HIS A 377 43.89 -14.53 -32.06
C HIS A 377 43.44 -15.80 -31.33
N GLU A 378 43.65 -16.95 -31.99
CA GLU A 378 43.49 -18.29 -31.41
C GLU A 378 42.06 -18.60 -30.93
N GLY A 379 41.90 -19.27 -29.78
CA GLY A 379 40.61 -19.74 -29.27
C GLY A 379 40.12 -21.02 -29.95
N PHE A 380 39.22 -21.76 -29.27
CA PHE A 380 38.61 -22.98 -29.81
C PHE A 380 37.97 -22.71 -31.17
N MET A 381 38.22 -23.61 -32.14
CA MET A 381 37.70 -23.54 -33.51
C MET A 381 38.00 -22.22 -34.24
N ASN A 382 39.23 -21.71 -34.14
CA ASN A 382 39.67 -20.63 -35.03
C ASN A 382 39.90 -21.19 -36.45
N PHE A 383 39.14 -20.68 -37.42
CA PHE A 383 39.24 -21.09 -38.83
C PHE A 383 39.62 -19.92 -39.75
N MET A 384 39.96 -18.77 -39.18
CA MET A 384 40.46 -17.63 -39.94
C MET A 384 41.94 -17.83 -40.25
N HIS A 385 42.30 -17.67 -41.52
CA HIS A 385 43.71 -17.61 -41.91
C HIS A 385 44.25 -16.22 -41.63
N ARG A 386 45.32 -16.17 -40.85
CA ARG A 386 46.04 -14.98 -40.41
C ARG A 386 47.53 -15.31 -40.49
N ASP A 387 48.26 -14.62 -41.35
CA ASP A 387 49.70 -14.79 -41.58
C ASP A 387 50.52 -13.60 -41.03
N GLU A 388 49.89 -12.72 -40.27
CA GLU A 388 50.53 -11.55 -39.69
C GLU A 388 51.50 -11.94 -38.56
N GLU A 389 52.72 -11.38 -38.60
CA GLU A 389 53.73 -11.58 -37.55
C GLU A 389 53.46 -10.73 -36.28
N VAL A 390 52.63 -9.69 -36.41
CA VAL A 390 52.34 -8.72 -35.35
C VAL A 390 50.90 -8.90 -34.89
N ASN A 391 50.73 -9.34 -33.65
CA ASN A 391 49.43 -9.52 -33.00
C ASN A 391 49.25 -8.56 -31.80
N TYR A 392 49.94 -7.42 -31.81
CA TYR A 392 49.93 -6.43 -30.74
C TYR A 392 49.93 -4.99 -31.30
N PHE A 393 49.49 -4.04 -30.48
CA PHE A 393 49.46 -2.62 -30.84
C PHE A 393 49.89 -1.76 -29.62
N PRO A 394 50.70 -0.70 -29.79
CA PRO A 394 51.28 -0.21 -31.05
C PRO A 394 52.50 -1.03 -31.52
N SER A 395 52.75 -1.06 -32.83
CA SER A 395 53.94 -1.68 -33.43
C SER A 395 54.56 -0.78 -34.50
N ARG A 396 55.88 -0.82 -34.63
CA ARG A 396 56.61 -0.17 -35.74
C ARG A 396 56.75 -1.08 -36.96
N TYR A 397 56.56 -2.38 -36.79
CA TYR A 397 56.65 -3.38 -37.86
C TYR A 397 55.31 -3.56 -38.58
N ASP A 398 54.19 -3.29 -37.90
CA ASP A 398 52.86 -3.17 -38.50
C ASP A 398 52.25 -1.80 -38.12
N PRO A 399 52.51 -0.75 -38.90
CA PRO A 399 52.09 0.62 -38.58
C PRO A 399 50.60 0.83 -38.91
N VAL A 400 49.72 0.24 -38.12
CA VAL A 400 48.29 0.56 -38.12
C VAL A 400 48.01 1.86 -37.36
N ARG A 401 47.04 2.64 -37.82
CA ARG A 401 46.63 3.91 -37.21
C ARG A 401 45.29 3.78 -36.49
N HIS A 402 45.08 4.60 -35.46
CA HIS A 402 43.74 4.78 -34.90
C HIS A 402 42.77 5.32 -35.96
N ALA A 403 41.49 4.94 -35.85
CA ALA A 403 40.41 5.54 -36.64
C ALA A 403 40.28 7.05 -36.34
N GLU A 404 39.64 7.79 -37.24
CA GLU A 404 39.30 9.19 -37.00
C GLU A 404 38.43 9.32 -35.73
N ARG A 405 38.64 10.40 -34.97
CA ARG A 405 37.82 10.66 -33.80
C ARG A 405 36.41 10.99 -34.24
N PHE A 406 35.45 10.20 -33.77
CA PHE A 406 34.03 10.50 -33.84
C PHE A 406 33.55 11.10 -32.51
N PRO A 407 32.46 11.89 -32.50
CA PRO A 407 31.85 12.37 -31.27
C PRO A 407 31.44 11.21 -30.36
N ILE A 408 31.75 11.33 -29.07
CA ILE A 408 31.30 10.42 -28.02
C ILE A 408 30.53 11.22 -26.96
N PRO A 409 29.56 10.62 -26.26
CA PRO A 409 28.93 11.26 -25.10
C PRO A 409 30.01 11.67 -24.09
N SER A 410 29.96 12.94 -23.63
CA SER A 410 30.99 13.55 -22.78
C SER A 410 30.44 14.06 -21.44
N ASN A 411 29.24 13.59 -21.07
CA ASN A 411 28.54 13.98 -19.85
C ASN A 411 29.42 13.72 -18.63
N ILE A 412 29.47 14.69 -17.70
CA ILE A 412 30.17 14.52 -16.43
C ILE A 412 29.25 13.75 -15.48
N LEU A 413 29.67 12.55 -15.08
CA LEU A 413 28.97 11.77 -14.06
C LEU A 413 29.36 12.28 -12.66
N SER A 414 28.40 12.79 -11.90
CA SER A 414 28.57 13.22 -10.51
C SER A 414 27.59 12.51 -9.60
N GLY A 415 28.02 12.13 -8.39
CA GLY A 415 27.14 11.46 -7.42
C GLY A 415 27.92 10.62 -6.40
N LYS A 416 27.20 10.04 -5.43
CA LYS A 416 27.76 9.06 -4.49
C LYS A 416 27.76 7.67 -5.13
N ARG A 417 28.77 6.85 -4.81
CA ARG A 417 28.75 5.43 -5.17
C ARG A 417 27.86 4.67 -4.20
N GLU A 418 26.70 4.24 -4.65
CA GLU A 418 25.71 3.57 -3.80
C GLU A 418 24.88 2.52 -4.57
N LYS A 419 24.18 1.67 -3.82
CA LYS A 419 23.15 0.76 -4.34
C LYS A 419 21.79 1.32 -3.95
N CYS A 420 21.17 2.06 -4.86
CA CYS A 420 19.91 2.75 -4.62
C CYS A 420 18.84 2.37 -5.66
N VAL A 421 17.58 2.51 -5.27
CA VAL A 421 16.44 2.57 -6.18
C VAL A 421 16.40 3.97 -6.82
N ILE A 422 15.87 4.07 -8.03
CA ILE A 422 15.63 5.38 -8.67
C ILE A 422 14.60 6.20 -7.87
N GLU A 423 14.70 7.52 -7.88
CA GLU A 423 13.79 8.37 -7.09
C GLU A 423 12.37 8.43 -7.68
N LYS A 424 12.26 8.50 -9.02
CA LYS A 424 10.99 8.68 -9.75
C LYS A 424 10.41 7.34 -10.23
N GLU A 425 10.04 6.47 -9.28
CA GLU A 425 9.57 5.12 -9.59
C GLU A 425 8.21 5.05 -10.30
N ASN A 426 7.22 5.84 -9.84
CA ASN A 426 5.86 5.94 -10.38
C ASN A 426 5.26 4.62 -10.94
N ASN A 427 5.20 3.58 -10.10
CA ASN A 427 4.94 2.20 -10.53
C ASN A 427 3.52 1.96 -11.07
N PHE A 428 2.55 2.80 -10.71
CA PHE A 428 1.13 2.48 -10.86
C PHE A 428 0.39 3.33 -11.90
N LYS A 429 0.92 4.50 -12.30
CA LYS A 429 0.22 5.44 -13.19
C LYS A 429 -0.04 4.90 -14.59
N GLN A 430 1.02 4.57 -15.31
CA GLN A 430 0.92 4.07 -16.68
C GLN A 430 0.12 2.76 -16.81
N PRO A 431 0.27 1.73 -15.93
CA PRO A 431 -0.60 0.54 -16.00
C PRO A 431 -2.09 0.90 -15.83
N GLY A 432 -2.41 1.81 -14.90
CA GLY A 432 -3.78 2.27 -14.70
C GLY A 432 -4.34 3.01 -15.92
N GLU A 433 -3.55 3.93 -16.50
CA GLU A 433 -3.92 4.69 -17.71
C GLU A 433 -4.17 3.76 -18.90
N ARG A 434 -3.28 2.79 -19.10
CA ARG A 434 -3.42 1.76 -20.13
C ARG A 434 -4.71 0.97 -19.95
N TYR A 435 -4.98 0.43 -18.77
CA TYR A 435 -6.20 -0.34 -18.50
C TYR A 435 -7.47 0.47 -18.80
N ARG A 436 -7.51 1.74 -18.41
CA ARG A 436 -8.67 2.63 -18.65
C ARG A 436 -8.85 3.03 -20.11
N SER A 437 -7.80 3.00 -20.93
CA SER A 437 -7.88 3.33 -22.35
C SER A 437 -8.57 2.25 -23.19
N TRP A 438 -8.77 1.05 -22.65
CA TRP A 438 -9.33 -0.08 -23.38
C TRP A 438 -10.86 -0.05 -23.42
N ALA A 439 -11.41 -0.65 -24.47
CA ALA A 439 -12.83 -0.95 -24.53
C ALA A 439 -13.24 -1.95 -23.44
N PRO A 440 -14.50 -1.91 -22.95
CA PRO A 440 -14.95 -2.75 -21.83
C PRO A 440 -14.76 -4.26 -22.04
N ASP A 441 -14.92 -4.77 -23.26
CA ASP A 441 -14.73 -6.18 -23.58
C ASP A 441 -13.27 -6.64 -23.40
N ARG A 442 -12.31 -5.77 -23.74
CA ARG A 442 -10.88 -6.01 -23.52
C ARG A 442 -10.51 -5.92 -22.05
N GLN A 443 -11.12 -4.99 -21.30
CA GLN A 443 -10.98 -4.91 -19.83
C GLN A 443 -11.48 -6.20 -19.16
N GLU A 444 -12.64 -6.72 -19.57
CA GLU A 444 -13.20 -7.96 -19.03
C GLU A 444 -12.29 -9.16 -19.30
N ARG A 445 -11.77 -9.31 -20.53
CA ARG A 445 -10.79 -10.37 -20.85
C ARG A 445 -9.54 -10.27 -19.99
N PHE A 446 -9.04 -9.05 -19.79
CA PHE A 446 -7.88 -8.79 -18.94
C PHE A 446 -8.13 -9.16 -17.47
N ILE A 447 -9.26 -8.75 -16.90
CA ILE A 447 -9.66 -9.10 -15.52
C ILE A 447 -9.76 -10.62 -15.38
N ARG A 448 -10.44 -11.29 -16.30
CA ARG A 448 -10.61 -12.75 -16.26
C ARG A 448 -9.26 -13.48 -16.20
N ARG A 449 -8.29 -13.08 -17.02
CA ARG A 449 -6.93 -13.67 -16.99
C ARG A 449 -6.22 -13.47 -15.65
N TRP A 450 -6.41 -12.31 -15.02
CA TRP A 450 -5.90 -12.06 -13.67
C TRP A 450 -6.62 -12.91 -12.62
N VAL A 451 -7.94 -13.02 -12.69
CA VAL A 451 -8.74 -13.88 -11.80
C VAL A 451 -8.28 -15.32 -11.93
N ASP A 452 -8.11 -15.83 -13.15
CA ASP A 452 -7.64 -17.20 -13.40
C ASP A 452 -6.25 -17.43 -12.79
N ALA A 453 -5.31 -16.49 -13.01
CA ALA A 453 -3.96 -16.60 -12.49
C ALA A 453 -3.89 -16.51 -10.95
N LEU A 454 -4.67 -15.62 -10.33
CA LEU A 454 -4.72 -15.43 -8.88
C LEU A 454 -5.53 -16.51 -8.16
N SER A 455 -6.37 -17.26 -8.89
CA SER A 455 -7.18 -18.37 -8.34
C SER A 455 -6.38 -19.65 -8.10
N ASP A 456 -5.12 -19.71 -8.53
CA ASP A 456 -4.24 -20.85 -8.22
C ASP A 456 -4.20 -21.06 -6.69
N PRO A 457 -4.44 -22.29 -6.19
CA PRO A 457 -4.46 -22.60 -4.76
C PRO A 457 -3.16 -22.27 -4.02
N ARG A 458 -2.03 -22.22 -4.73
CA ARG A 458 -0.72 -21.87 -4.14
C ARG A 458 -0.49 -20.37 -4.03
N VAL A 459 -1.31 -19.54 -4.69
CA VAL A 459 -1.31 -18.09 -4.49
C VAL A 459 -2.03 -17.80 -3.17
N THR A 460 -1.26 -17.45 -2.14
CA THR A 460 -1.81 -17.21 -0.80
C THR A 460 -2.73 -15.98 -0.76
N HIS A 461 -3.55 -15.85 0.29
CA HIS A 461 -4.37 -14.66 0.49
C HIS A 461 -3.51 -13.38 0.53
N GLU A 462 -2.32 -13.44 1.11
CA GLU A 462 -1.36 -12.34 1.13
C GLU A 462 -0.91 -11.94 -0.29
N ILE A 463 -0.44 -12.89 -1.10
CA ILE A 463 -0.02 -12.62 -2.50
C ILE A 463 -1.19 -12.05 -3.31
N ARG A 464 -2.41 -12.62 -3.17
CA ARG A 464 -3.62 -12.07 -3.82
C ARG A 464 -3.87 -10.63 -3.38
N SER A 465 -3.81 -10.36 -2.08
CA SER A 465 -4.04 -9.04 -1.52
C SER A 465 -3.02 -8.03 -2.04
N ILE A 466 -1.75 -8.42 -2.17
CA ILE A 466 -0.69 -7.55 -2.72
C ILE A 466 -0.97 -7.23 -4.19
N TRP A 467 -1.29 -8.21 -5.04
CA TRP A 467 -1.61 -7.95 -6.44
C TRP A 467 -2.87 -7.08 -6.60
N ILE A 468 -3.90 -7.34 -5.81
CA ILE A 468 -5.09 -6.48 -5.76
C ILE A 468 -4.70 -5.08 -5.26
N SER A 469 -3.77 -4.97 -4.31
CA SER A 469 -3.22 -3.69 -3.87
C SER A 469 -2.53 -2.96 -5.03
N TYR A 470 -1.69 -3.61 -5.83
CA TYR A 470 -0.99 -2.99 -6.96
C TYR A 470 -1.98 -2.41 -7.98
N TRP A 471 -3.02 -3.16 -8.32
CA TRP A 471 -4.08 -2.68 -9.21
C TRP A 471 -4.98 -1.61 -8.58
N SER A 472 -5.09 -1.57 -7.25
CA SER A 472 -5.89 -0.58 -6.52
C SER A 472 -5.09 0.64 -6.00
N GLN A 473 -3.76 0.62 -6.10
CA GLN A 473 -2.88 1.72 -5.68
C GLN A 473 -2.89 2.86 -6.69
N TYR A 474 -3.07 2.58 -7.99
CA TYR A 474 -3.50 3.63 -8.91
C TYR A 474 -5.01 3.83 -8.79
N ARG A 475 -5.37 4.66 -7.84
CA ARG A 475 -6.65 5.37 -7.85
C ARG A 475 -6.30 6.85 -8.03
N PRO A 476 -6.98 7.58 -8.93
CA PRO A 476 -6.89 9.04 -8.88
C PRO A 476 -7.35 9.42 -7.47
N SER A 477 -6.41 9.79 -6.61
CA SER A 477 -6.67 10.23 -5.24
C SER A 477 -7.80 9.46 -4.50
N SER A 478 -7.74 8.13 -4.31
CA SER A 478 -8.73 7.44 -3.42
C SER A 478 -8.45 5.98 -2.94
N ALA A 479 -7.46 5.70 -2.07
CA ALA A 479 -7.45 4.64 -1.00
C ALA A 479 -6.62 3.31 -1.09
N PHE A 480 -6.03 2.91 0.06
CA PHE A 480 -5.15 1.77 0.44
C PHE A 480 -5.79 0.89 1.56
N ASP A 481 -5.35 -0.37 1.79
CA ASP A 481 -5.54 -1.16 3.04
C ASP A 481 -4.44 -2.25 3.29
N SER A 482 -4.04 -2.49 4.56
CA SER A 482 -2.94 -3.35 5.09
C SER A 482 -3.46 -4.44 6.06
N PRO A 483 -2.85 -5.65 6.20
CA PRO A 483 -3.31 -6.72 7.11
C PRO A 483 -2.88 -6.55 8.58
N PHE A 484 -1.96 -5.62 8.89
CA PHE A 484 -1.62 -5.24 10.26
C PHE A 484 -2.23 -3.89 10.57
N TRP A 485 -2.66 -3.67 11.82
CA TRP A 485 -2.99 -2.32 12.27
C TRP A 485 -1.75 -1.45 12.10
N THR A 486 -1.87 -0.37 11.35
CA THR A 486 -0.79 0.57 11.08
C THR A 486 -1.25 1.98 11.45
N THR A 487 -0.32 2.85 11.81
CA THR A 487 -0.54 4.31 11.81
C THR A 487 -0.90 4.78 10.39
N ASN A 488 -1.43 5.99 10.22
CA ASN A 488 -1.68 6.55 8.88
C ASN A 488 -0.38 6.74 8.07
N SER A 489 0.77 6.79 8.76
CA SER A 489 2.10 6.74 8.14
C SER A 489 2.59 5.33 7.77
N GLY A 490 1.80 4.28 7.99
CA GLY A 490 2.13 2.89 7.66
C GLY A 490 2.98 2.15 8.70
N ALA A 491 3.26 2.75 9.87
CA ALA A 491 4.05 2.09 10.92
C ALA A 491 3.20 1.04 11.67
N PRO A 492 3.66 -0.22 11.82
CA PRO A 492 2.92 -1.29 12.51
C PRO A 492 2.61 -0.97 13.98
N VAL A 493 1.38 -1.28 14.41
CA VAL A 493 0.88 -1.05 15.77
C VAL A 493 0.93 -2.37 16.55
N TRP A 494 1.83 -2.46 17.53
CA TRP A 494 2.02 -3.67 18.32
C TRP A 494 0.98 -3.83 19.46
N ASN A 495 0.43 -2.73 19.98
CA ASN A 495 -0.61 -2.72 21.02
C ASN A 495 -1.55 -1.52 20.81
N ASN A 496 -2.79 -1.82 20.42
CA ASN A 496 -3.87 -0.85 20.18
C ASN A 496 -4.84 -0.70 21.38
N ASN A 497 -4.66 -1.48 22.44
CA ASN A 497 -5.58 -1.60 23.57
C ASN A 497 -5.10 -0.82 24.81
N SER A 498 -3.83 -0.40 24.86
CA SER A 498 -3.27 0.35 25.99
C SER A 498 -2.45 1.55 25.53
N SER A 499 -2.49 2.63 26.29
CA SER A 499 -1.65 3.83 26.12
C SER A 499 -0.28 3.65 26.79
N LEU A 500 0.72 4.36 26.29
CA LEU A 500 2.07 4.40 26.87
C LEU A 500 2.09 5.26 28.14
N THR A 501 2.45 4.67 29.28
CA THR A 501 2.46 5.33 30.59
C THR A 501 3.81 5.18 31.30
N VAL A 502 4.05 5.97 32.35
CA VAL A 502 5.16 5.76 33.30
C VAL A 502 4.72 4.74 34.35
N GLY A 503 5.15 3.49 34.22
CA GLY A 503 4.68 2.36 35.03
C GLY A 503 3.20 2.01 34.75
N SER A 504 2.65 1.09 35.54
CA SER A 504 1.28 0.57 35.31
C SER A 504 0.15 1.54 35.62
N ARG A 505 0.43 2.57 36.44
CA ARG A 505 -0.53 3.57 36.94
C ARG A 505 -0.13 5.03 36.74
N GLY A 506 0.96 5.33 36.05
CA GLY A 506 1.37 6.72 35.80
C GLY A 506 0.63 7.38 34.63
N PRO A 507 0.87 8.68 34.39
CA PRO A 507 0.20 9.44 33.34
C PRO A 507 0.61 8.96 31.94
N ILE A 508 -0.25 9.25 30.97
CA ILE A 508 0.02 8.99 29.55
C ILE A 508 1.11 9.93 29.04
N LEU A 509 2.03 9.40 28.27
CA LEU A 509 3.13 10.16 27.69
C LEU A 509 2.74 10.74 26.33
N LEU A 510 3.04 12.03 26.12
CA LEU A 510 2.80 12.73 24.85
C LEU A 510 3.56 12.13 23.65
N GLU A 511 4.58 11.29 23.91
CA GLU A 511 5.33 10.60 22.86
C GLU A 511 4.60 9.36 22.28
N ASP A 512 3.44 8.96 22.80
CA ASP A 512 2.58 7.92 22.21
C ASP A 512 1.89 8.44 20.93
N TYR A 513 2.67 8.62 19.88
CA TYR A 513 2.22 9.21 18.61
C TYR A 513 1.04 8.45 17.99
N HIS A 514 1.00 7.12 18.14
CA HIS A 514 -0.13 6.29 17.69
C HIS A 514 -1.45 6.70 18.36
N LEU A 515 -1.43 6.95 19.69
CA LEU A 515 -2.60 7.43 20.43
C LEU A 515 -3.02 8.83 19.96
N VAL A 516 -2.06 9.74 19.78
CA VAL A 516 -2.31 11.11 19.31
C VAL A 516 -2.95 11.11 17.93
N GLU A 517 -2.41 10.32 17.00
CA GLU A 517 -2.92 10.21 15.63
C GLU A 517 -4.31 9.57 15.59
N LYS A 518 -4.54 8.49 16.34
CA LYS A 518 -5.85 7.81 16.42
C LYS A 518 -6.95 8.75 16.91
N ILE A 519 -6.68 9.55 17.94
CA ILE A 519 -7.64 10.50 18.51
C ILE A 519 -7.88 11.68 17.58
N ALA A 520 -6.82 12.27 17.03
CA ALA A 520 -6.93 13.42 16.14
C ALA A 520 -7.69 13.06 14.85
N ASN A 521 -7.55 11.82 14.33
CA ASN A 521 -8.36 11.36 13.21
C ASN A 521 -9.82 11.13 13.61
N PHE A 522 -10.08 10.41 14.70
CA PHE A 522 -11.45 10.17 15.19
C PHE A 522 -12.24 11.47 15.35
N ASP A 523 -11.61 12.51 15.90
CA ASP A 523 -12.24 13.82 16.10
C ASP A 523 -12.53 14.59 14.79
N ARG A 524 -11.96 14.14 13.65
CA ARG A 524 -12.00 14.83 12.33
C ARG A 524 -12.66 14.00 11.21
N GLU A 525 -13.25 12.84 11.52
CA GLU A 525 -13.84 11.90 10.55
C GLU A 525 -15.14 12.39 9.84
N ARG A 526 -15.76 13.51 10.25
CA ARG A 526 -16.99 14.08 9.62
C ARG A 526 -17.01 15.62 9.60
N ILE A 527 -17.89 16.19 8.75
CA ILE A 527 -18.28 17.63 8.69
C ILE A 527 -18.45 18.18 10.13
N PRO A 528 -18.11 19.46 10.45
CA PRO A 528 -18.02 19.98 11.82
C PRO A 528 -19.36 20.06 12.60
N GLU A 529 -19.96 18.91 12.85
CA GLU A 529 -21.02 18.63 13.81
C GLU A 529 -20.43 17.83 14.98
N ARG A 530 -21.07 17.84 16.15
CA ARG A 530 -20.55 17.09 17.30
C ARG A 530 -20.63 15.59 17.04
N VAL A 531 -19.50 14.89 17.06
CA VAL A 531 -19.40 13.43 16.82
C VAL A 531 -20.10 12.61 17.91
N VAL A 532 -19.93 13.00 19.17
CA VAL A 532 -20.62 12.49 20.37
C VAL A 532 -21.37 13.65 21.03
N HIS A 533 -22.44 13.35 21.78
CA HIS A 533 -23.28 14.40 22.38
C HIS A 533 -23.97 15.30 21.33
N ALA A 534 -24.33 14.73 20.17
CA ALA A 534 -24.89 15.45 19.02
C ALA A 534 -26.23 16.12 19.33
N ARG A 535 -27.11 15.41 20.04
CA ARG A 535 -28.40 15.91 20.49
C ARG A 535 -28.31 16.33 21.95
N GLY A 536 -28.79 17.53 22.27
CA GLY A 536 -28.82 18.00 23.64
C GLY A 536 -29.49 19.36 23.82
N ALA A 537 -29.90 19.63 25.06
CA ALA A 537 -30.53 20.86 25.48
C ALA A 537 -29.68 21.54 26.56
N SER A 538 -29.64 22.87 26.54
CA SER A 538 -28.92 23.66 27.54
C SER A 538 -29.83 24.59 28.31
N ALA A 539 -29.49 24.84 29.56
CA ALA A 539 -30.11 25.85 30.40
C ALA A 539 -29.05 26.57 31.26
N LYS A 540 -29.36 27.81 31.63
CA LYS A 540 -28.51 28.69 32.43
C LYS A 540 -29.01 28.72 33.87
N GLY A 541 -28.09 28.95 34.79
CA GLY A 541 -28.38 28.90 36.21
C GLY A 541 -27.23 29.40 37.07
N PHE A 542 -27.24 28.95 38.32
CA PHE A 542 -26.13 29.18 39.24
C PHE A 542 -25.80 27.91 40.03
N PHE A 543 -24.54 27.79 40.41
CA PHE A 543 -24.07 26.88 41.43
C PHE A 543 -23.82 27.68 42.71
N GLU A 544 -24.36 27.22 43.83
CA GLU A 544 -24.19 27.81 45.14
C GLU A 544 -23.49 26.83 46.08
N VAL A 545 -22.36 27.24 46.65
CA VAL A 545 -21.68 26.48 47.70
C VAL A 545 -22.51 26.57 48.97
N THR A 546 -22.82 25.42 49.57
CA THR A 546 -23.58 25.34 50.83
C THR A 546 -22.74 24.86 52.00
N HIS A 547 -21.60 24.21 51.72
CA HIS A 547 -20.69 23.66 52.71
C HIS A 547 -19.25 24.10 52.41
N ASP A 548 -18.51 24.51 53.45
CA ASP A 548 -17.10 24.89 53.29
C ASP A 548 -16.22 23.66 53.08
N ILE A 549 -15.54 23.62 51.92
CA ILE A 549 -14.58 22.57 51.57
C ILE A 549 -13.17 23.11 51.31
N SER A 550 -12.85 24.29 51.83
CA SER A 550 -11.55 24.96 51.67
C SER A 550 -10.36 24.17 52.22
N GLN A 551 -10.60 23.22 53.14
CA GLN A 551 -9.60 22.26 53.61
C GLN A 551 -9.16 21.25 52.52
N LEU A 552 -9.98 21.04 51.49
CA LEU A 552 -9.72 20.09 50.40
C LEU A 552 -9.19 20.78 49.13
N THR A 553 -9.61 22.01 48.86
CA THR A 553 -9.27 22.70 47.61
C THR A 553 -9.02 24.21 47.81
N CYS A 554 -8.10 24.78 47.04
CA CYS A 554 -7.93 26.22 46.94
C CYS A 554 -8.78 26.86 45.82
N ALA A 555 -9.59 26.09 45.08
CA ALA A 555 -10.39 26.56 43.96
C ALA A 555 -11.48 27.56 44.37
N ASP A 556 -11.42 28.76 43.79
CA ASP A 556 -12.21 29.92 44.20
C ASP A 556 -13.73 29.71 44.20
N PHE A 557 -14.28 28.99 43.21
CA PHE A 557 -15.73 28.75 43.08
C PHE A 557 -16.31 27.75 44.09
N LEU A 558 -15.44 27.05 44.82
CA LEU A 558 -15.80 26.11 45.88
C LEU A 558 -15.57 26.72 47.28
N ARG A 559 -15.27 28.02 47.36
CA ARG A 559 -15.01 28.71 48.63
C ARG A 559 -16.23 29.48 49.12
N ALA A 560 -16.39 29.44 50.44
CA ALA A 560 -17.36 30.18 51.24
C ALA A 560 -18.84 29.89 50.91
N PRO A 561 -19.62 29.37 51.86
CA PRO A 561 -21.06 29.20 51.70
C PRO A 561 -21.76 30.49 51.25
N GLY A 562 -22.72 30.38 50.34
CA GLY A 562 -23.52 31.50 49.82
C GLY A 562 -22.95 32.20 48.58
N VAL A 563 -21.78 31.81 48.08
CA VAL A 563 -21.24 32.31 46.81
C VAL A 563 -21.99 31.64 45.64
N GLN A 564 -22.62 32.45 44.79
CA GLN A 564 -23.26 31.99 43.57
C GLN A 564 -22.35 32.19 42.35
N THR A 565 -22.03 31.08 41.69
CA THR A 565 -21.26 31.06 40.44
C THR A 565 -22.21 30.83 39.27
N PRO A 566 -22.24 31.69 38.24
CA PRO A 566 -23.04 31.45 37.04
C PRO A 566 -22.62 30.16 36.34
N VAL A 567 -23.59 29.38 35.86
CA VAL A 567 -23.33 28.12 35.16
C VAL A 567 -24.24 27.98 33.92
N ILE A 568 -23.74 27.25 32.94
CA ILE A 568 -24.53 26.71 31.84
C ILE A 568 -24.38 25.19 31.86
N VAL A 569 -25.50 24.48 31.77
CA VAL A 569 -25.54 23.02 31.81
C VAL A 569 -26.15 22.53 30.52
N ARG A 570 -25.50 21.54 29.91
CA ARG A 570 -26.00 20.84 28.73
C ARG A 570 -26.30 19.40 29.06
N PHE A 571 -27.51 18.96 28.78
CA PHE A 571 -27.91 17.57 28.80
C PHE A 571 -27.86 17.02 27.38
N SER A 572 -27.37 15.80 27.19
CA SER A 572 -27.19 15.25 25.84
C SER A 572 -27.27 13.73 25.83
N THR A 573 -27.80 13.19 24.73
CA THR A 573 -27.63 11.77 24.39
C THR A 573 -26.27 11.59 23.72
N VAL A 574 -25.62 10.46 23.98
CA VAL A 574 -24.22 10.24 23.65
C VAL A 574 -24.05 9.51 22.33
N ILE A 575 -24.85 8.49 22.06
CA ILE A 575 -24.66 7.59 20.90
C ILE A 575 -25.62 7.93 19.75
N HIS A 576 -26.73 8.61 20.05
CA HIS A 576 -27.83 8.86 19.11
C HIS A 576 -27.71 10.17 18.32
N GLU A 577 -28.33 10.19 17.13
CA GLU A 577 -28.26 11.31 16.18
C GLU A 577 -29.27 12.43 16.51
N ARG A 578 -29.14 13.57 15.82
CA ARG A 578 -29.91 14.79 16.10
C ARG A 578 -31.44 14.59 16.04
N GLY A 579 -31.92 13.60 15.28
CA GLY A 579 -33.34 13.26 15.13
C GLY A 579 -33.87 12.12 16.00
N SER A 580 -33.00 11.42 16.73
CA SER A 580 -33.36 10.21 17.49
C SER A 580 -34.16 10.52 18.76
N PRO A 581 -35.23 9.79 19.12
CA PRO A 581 -36.03 10.09 20.32
C PRO A 581 -35.22 10.13 21.61
N GLU A 582 -35.52 11.09 22.50
CA GLU A 582 -34.88 11.18 23.83
C GLU A 582 -35.19 9.97 24.73
N THR A 583 -36.18 9.15 24.37
CA THR A 583 -36.53 7.92 25.07
C THR A 583 -35.67 6.71 24.67
N LEU A 584 -34.75 6.87 23.70
CA LEU A 584 -33.82 5.79 23.39
C LEU A 584 -32.88 5.51 24.55
N ARG A 585 -32.65 4.21 24.79
CA ARG A 585 -31.71 3.73 25.80
C ARG A 585 -30.30 4.14 25.43
N ASP A 586 -29.68 4.90 26.30
CA ASP A 586 -28.41 5.55 26.02
C ASP A 586 -27.66 5.82 27.32
N PRO A 587 -26.35 5.53 27.38
CA PRO A 587 -25.53 5.99 28.48
C PRO A 587 -25.44 7.51 28.40
N ARG A 588 -26.29 8.21 29.15
CA ARG A 588 -26.24 9.67 29.22
C ARG A 588 -24.95 10.07 29.95
N GLY A 589 -23.87 10.20 29.16
CA GLY A 589 -22.50 10.41 29.59
C GLY A 589 -21.53 9.22 29.54
N PHE A 590 -21.44 8.39 28.46
CA PHE A 590 -20.23 7.64 28.02
C PHE A 590 -20.42 6.97 26.64
N ALA A 591 -19.49 7.07 25.66
CA ALA A 591 -19.71 6.64 24.26
C ALA A 591 -18.84 5.46 23.78
N VAL A 592 -19.42 4.57 22.97
CA VAL A 592 -18.80 3.97 21.76
C VAL A 592 -19.87 3.92 20.66
N LYS A 593 -19.54 4.41 19.45
CA LYS A 593 -20.39 4.36 18.24
C LYS A 593 -19.67 3.52 17.18
N PHE A 594 -20.33 2.51 16.62
CA PHE A 594 -19.81 1.69 15.51
C PHE A 594 -20.54 2.07 14.21
N TYR A 595 -19.82 2.44 13.15
CA TYR A 595 -20.39 2.70 11.82
C TYR A 595 -20.19 1.50 10.87
N THR A 596 -21.15 1.25 9.98
CA THR A 596 -20.95 0.48 8.73
C THR A 596 -21.13 1.37 7.52
N ARG A 597 -20.46 1.01 6.41
CA ARG A 597 -20.57 1.71 5.12
C ARG A 597 -21.92 1.52 4.41
N GLU A 598 -22.89 0.81 4.99
CA GLU A 598 -24.14 0.44 4.30
C GLU A 598 -25.45 0.83 5.02
N SER A 599 -25.44 1.25 6.31
CA SER A 599 -26.62 1.88 6.94
C SER A 599 -26.28 2.73 8.18
N HIS A 600 -27.17 3.69 8.51
CA HIS A 600 -27.09 4.53 9.71
C HIS A 600 -27.82 3.93 10.92
N ILE A 601 -28.23 2.67 10.85
CA ILE A 601 -28.99 1.98 11.89
C ILE A 601 -28.00 1.39 12.91
N GLN A 602 -28.21 1.68 14.19
CA GLN A 602 -27.43 1.08 15.27
C GLN A 602 -27.78 -0.40 15.40
N GLU A 603 -26.79 -1.28 15.25
CA GLU A 603 -27.00 -2.73 15.30
C GLU A 603 -26.44 -3.30 16.62
N PRO A 604 -27.28 -3.85 17.53
CA PRO A 604 -26.84 -4.31 18.85
C PRO A 604 -25.72 -5.35 18.85
N TRP A 605 -25.70 -6.25 17.86
CA TRP A 605 -24.70 -7.33 17.79
C TRP A 605 -23.25 -6.82 17.71
N ARG A 606 -23.00 -5.63 17.12
CA ARG A 606 -21.64 -5.04 17.00
C ARG A 606 -21.10 -4.56 18.34
N ILE A 607 -21.99 -4.01 19.16
CA ILE A 607 -21.68 -3.58 20.52
C ILE A 607 -21.32 -4.81 21.34
N LEU A 608 -22.14 -5.86 21.24
CA LEU A 608 -21.91 -7.11 21.95
C LEU A 608 -20.64 -7.82 21.47
N ASP A 609 -20.34 -7.82 20.18
CA ASP A 609 -19.10 -8.38 19.64
C ASP A 609 -17.86 -7.64 20.18
N PHE A 610 -17.79 -6.31 20.01
CA PHE A 610 -16.64 -5.54 20.47
C PHE A 610 -16.41 -5.64 21.98
N PHE A 611 -17.48 -5.47 22.78
CA PHE A 611 -17.35 -5.51 24.24
C PHE A 611 -17.21 -6.94 24.79
N SER A 612 -17.42 -8.00 23.98
CA SER A 612 -17.05 -9.35 24.39
C SER A 612 -15.55 -9.50 24.65
N HIS A 613 -14.72 -8.63 24.06
CA HIS A 613 -13.27 -8.59 24.27
C HIS A 613 -12.85 -7.74 25.48
N HIS A 614 -13.78 -7.04 26.13
CA HIS A 614 -13.51 -6.01 27.14
C HIS A 614 -14.36 -6.24 28.41
N PRO A 615 -14.01 -7.22 29.27
CA PRO A 615 -14.77 -7.57 30.46
C PRO A 615 -14.96 -6.40 31.45
N GLU A 616 -14.06 -5.42 31.46
CA GLU A 616 -14.13 -4.22 32.29
C GLU A 616 -15.38 -3.36 32.03
N SER A 617 -15.98 -3.47 30.83
CA SER A 617 -17.20 -2.75 30.46
C SER A 617 -18.48 -3.27 31.16
N LEU A 618 -18.43 -4.48 31.74
CA LEU A 618 -19.60 -5.18 32.27
C LEU A 618 -20.36 -4.34 33.32
N HIS A 619 -19.65 -3.57 34.13
CA HIS A 619 -20.27 -2.71 35.13
C HIS A 619 -21.11 -1.60 34.50
N MET A 620 -20.62 -0.95 33.44
CA MET A 620 -21.38 0.06 32.71
C MET A 620 -22.67 -0.51 32.10
N PHE A 621 -22.62 -1.75 31.62
CA PHE A 621 -23.78 -2.45 31.10
C PHE A 621 -24.88 -2.68 32.15
N THR A 622 -24.52 -2.80 33.43
CA THR A 622 -25.53 -2.82 34.50
C THR A 622 -26.26 -1.48 34.63
N PHE A 623 -25.69 -0.35 34.19
CA PHE A 623 -26.38 0.96 34.18
C PHE A 623 -27.23 1.12 32.93
N LEU A 624 -26.69 0.72 31.77
CA LEU A 624 -27.35 0.90 30.49
C LEU A 624 -28.61 0.03 30.32
N PHE A 625 -28.53 -1.25 30.69
CA PHE A 625 -29.63 -2.21 30.54
C PHE A 625 -30.59 -2.21 31.74
N ASP A 626 -30.31 -1.39 32.74
CA ASP A 626 -31.20 -1.10 33.86
C ASP A 626 -32.21 -0.01 33.49
N ASP A 627 -33.23 0.19 34.31
CA ASP A 627 -34.26 1.22 34.10
C ASP A 627 -33.64 2.63 34.03
N LEU A 628 -32.51 2.85 34.73
CA LEU A 628 -31.72 4.10 34.67
C LEU A 628 -31.25 4.47 33.25
N GLY A 629 -31.15 3.50 32.34
CA GLY A 629 -30.75 3.74 30.95
C GLY A 629 -31.76 4.55 30.13
N VAL A 630 -32.98 4.77 30.63
CA VAL A 630 -34.00 5.62 30.00
C VAL A 630 -34.60 6.57 31.04
N PRO A 631 -33.96 7.72 31.32
CA PRO A 631 -34.49 8.72 32.23
C PRO A 631 -35.84 9.27 31.75
N ARG A 632 -36.73 9.57 32.70
CA ARG A 632 -38.04 10.16 32.37
C ARG A 632 -37.92 11.53 31.73
N ASP A 633 -37.06 12.38 32.26
CA ASP A 633 -36.73 13.71 31.76
C ASP A 633 -35.37 14.12 32.37
N TYR A 634 -34.86 15.32 32.03
CA TYR A 634 -33.55 15.74 32.52
C TYR A 634 -33.53 16.05 34.02
N ARG A 635 -34.61 16.59 34.59
CA ARG A 635 -34.65 17.03 36.00
C ARG A 635 -34.71 15.88 37.00
N HIS A 636 -35.22 14.71 36.60
CA HIS A 636 -35.23 13.50 37.44
C HIS A 636 -34.01 12.59 37.21
N MET A 637 -32.95 13.09 36.59
CA MET A 637 -31.74 12.34 36.29
C MET A 637 -30.64 12.61 37.32
N GLU A 638 -29.91 11.57 37.73
CA GLU A 638 -28.66 11.72 38.49
C GLU A 638 -27.48 12.02 37.57
N GLY A 639 -26.43 12.65 38.10
CA GLY A 639 -25.17 12.85 37.40
C GLY A 639 -24.00 12.31 38.20
N SER A 640 -23.01 11.73 37.54
CA SER A 640 -21.78 11.26 38.18
C SER A 640 -20.57 11.70 37.35
N GLY A 641 -19.52 12.17 38.03
CA GLY A 641 -18.21 12.39 37.45
C GLY A 641 -17.58 11.03 37.14
N VAL A 642 -17.43 10.71 35.86
CA VAL A 642 -16.82 9.45 35.41
C VAL A 642 -15.34 9.37 35.82
N ASN A 643 -14.62 10.48 35.68
CA ASN A 643 -13.19 10.58 35.93
C ASN A 643 -12.88 10.98 37.37
N THR A 644 -11.77 10.46 37.89
CA THR A 644 -11.20 10.89 39.17
C THR A 644 -10.36 12.15 38.96
N TYR A 645 -10.58 13.21 39.75
CA TYR A 645 -9.75 14.42 39.74
C TYR A 645 -8.91 14.50 41.03
N THR A 646 -8.01 15.47 41.11
CA THR A 646 -7.21 15.76 42.30
C THR A 646 -7.57 17.14 42.83
N LEU A 647 -8.05 17.25 44.07
CA LEU A 647 -8.17 18.52 44.78
C LEU A 647 -6.86 18.84 45.50
N ILE A 648 -6.44 20.10 45.47
CA ILE A 648 -5.26 20.58 46.21
C ILE A 648 -5.64 21.78 47.06
N ASN A 649 -5.37 21.70 48.36
CA ASN A 649 -5.62 22.78 49.30
C ASN A 649 -4.46 23.80 49.34
N LYS A 650 -4.63 24.90 50.09
CA LYS A 650 -3.59 25.95 50.22
C LYS A 650 -2.25 25.46 50.79
N ALA A 651 -2.26 24.37 51.56
CA ALA A 651 -1.05 23.76 52.11
C ALA A 651 -0.36 22.80 51.13
N GLY A 652 -0.91 22.60 49.93
CA GLY A 652 -0.39 21.67 48.92
C GLY A 652 -0.77 20.20 49.14
N LYS A 653 -1.69 19.90 50.08
CA LYS A 653 -2.17 18.53 50.27
C LYS A 653 -3.10 18.14 49.13
N ALA A 654 -2.79 17.03 48.46
CA ALA A 654 -3.59 16.44 47.39
C ALA A 654 -4.62 15.44 47.94
N GLN A 655 -5.80 15.38 47.33
CA GLN A 655 -6.84 14.38 47.57
C GLN A 655 -7.48 13.98 46.24
N TYR A 656 -7.63 12.70 45.95
CA TYR A 656 -8.45 12.25 44.82
C TYR A 656 -9.92 12.54 45.11
N VAL A 657 -10.69 12.90 44.08
CA VAL A 657 -12.10 13.26 44.20
C VAL A 657 -12.95 12.71 43.06
N LYS A 658 -14.16 12.25 43.38
CA LYS A 658 -15.26 12.04 42.42
C LYS A 658 -16.46 12.93 42.79
N PHE A 659 -17.17 13.42 41.77
CA PHE A 659 -18.30 14.36 41.92
C PHE A 659 -19.63 13.65 41.64
N HIS A 660 -20.67 13.94 42.41
CA HIS A 660 -21.99 13.30 42.30
C HIS A 660 -23.11 14.34 42.38
N TRP A 661 -24.04 14.29 41.44
CA TRP A 661 -25.20 15.18 41.34
C TRP A 661 -26.48 14.40 41.63
N LYS A 662 -27.21 14.80 42.66
CA LYS A 662 -28.47 14.16 43.07
C LYS A 662 -29.65 15.12 42.86
N PRO A 663 -30.67 14.75 42.08
CA PRO A 663 -31.83 15.61 41.83
C PRO A 663 -32.68 15.75 43.09
N THR A 664 -33.16 16.95 43.40
CA THR A 664 -34.00 17.17 44.58
C THR A 664 -35.43 16.63 44.43
N CYS A 665 -35.89 16.44 43.20
CA CYS A 665 -37.21 15.88 42.88
C CYS A 665 -37.24 14.34 42.78
N GLY A 666 -36.12 13.68 43.08
CA GLY A 666 -35.97 12.23 43.02
C GLY A 666 -35.75 11.69 41.61
N VAL A 667 -35.32 10.43 41.54
CA VAL A 667 -34.98 9.76 40.27
C VAL A 667 -36.21 9.09 39.65
N LYS A 668 -36.44 9.31 38.35
CA LYS A 668 -37.56 8.69 37.61
C LYS A 668 -37.10 8.24 36.21
N CYS A 669 -37.56 7.06 35.81
CA CYS A 669 -37.22 6.43 34.53
C CYS A 669 -38.50 5.99 33.79
N LEU A 670 -38.40 5.74 32.48
CA LEU A 670 -39.46 5.14 31.68
C LEU A 670 -39.24 3.64 31.54
N LEU A 671 -40.31 2.86 31.60
CA LEU A 671 -40.30 1.47 31.17
C LEU A 671 -40.39 1.38 29.63
N GLU A 672 -40.08 0.21 29.04
CA GLU A 672 -40.01 0.02 27.58
C GLU A 672 -41.28 0.51 26.85
N ASP A 673 -42.47 0.08 27.30
CA ASP A 673 -43.75 0.47 26.69
C ASP A 673 -44.05 1.96 26.84
N GLU A 674 -43.62 2.58 27.94
CA GLU A 674 -43.76 4.01 28.17
C GLU A 674 -42.80 4.79 27.30
N ALA A 675 -41.55 4.32 27.15
CA ALA A 675 -40.53 4.91 26.30
C ALA A 675 -40.94 4.92 24.83
N ILE A 676 -41.58 3.84 24.35
CA ILE A 676 -42.15 3.76 22.99
C ILE A 676 -43.29 4.77 22.82
N LYS A 677 -44.25 4.81 23.77
CA LYS A 677 -45.40 5.74 23.71
C LYS A 677 -44.95 7.21 23.76
N VAL A 678 -44.08 7.55 24.71
CA VAL A 678 -43.58 8.91 24.91
C VAL A 678 -42.73 9.34 23.72
N GLY A 679 -41.80 8.49 23.27
CA GLY A 679 -40.92 8.78 22.13
C GLY A 679 -41.68 8.92 20.81
N GLY A 680 -42.69 8.09 20.58
CA GLY A 680 -43.56 8.17 19.40
C GLY A 680 -44.45 9.42 19.38
N ALA A 681 -44.87 9.91 20.55
CA ALA A 681 -45.67 11.13 20.67
C ALA A 681 -44.83 12.41 20.60
N ASN A 682 -43.70 12.45 21.31
CA ASN A 682 -42.78 13.59 21.30
C ASN A 682 -41.34 13.11 21.49
N HIS A 683 -40.59 13.09 20.40
CA HIS A 683 -39.18 12.71 20.39
C HIS A 683 -38.27 13.66 21.18
N SER A 684 -38.76 14.85 21.59
CA SER A 684 -38.05 15.89 22.34
C SER A 684 -38.68 16.17 23.71
N HIS A 685 -39.29 15.17 24.34
CA HIS A 685 -40.09 15.33 25.56
C HIS A 685 -39.29 15.85 26.76
N ALA A 686 -38.05 15.41 26.96
CA ALA A 686 -37.20 15.82 28.08
C ALA A 686 -36.68 17.25 27.88
N THR A 687 -36.35 17.63 26.65
CA THR A 687 -36.04 19.02 26.29
C THR A 687 -37.23 19.93 26.53
N LYS A 688 -38.44 19.49 26.14
CA LYS A 688 -39.67 20.24 26.34
C LYS A 688 -39.99 20.39 27.83
N ASP A 689 -39.91 19.33 28.63
CA ASP A 689 -40.14 19.37 30.09
C ASP A 689 -39.17 20.33 30.79
N LEU A 690 -37.88 20.32 30.42
CA LEU A 690 -36.89 21.25 30.96
C LEU A 690 -37.26 22.71 30.65
N TYR A 691 -37.58 23.00 29.38
CA TYR A 691 -37.94 24.35 28.94
C TYR A 691 -39.21 24.86 29.61
N ASP A 692 -40.28 24.06 29.58
CA ASP A 692 -41.58 24.39 30.16
C ASP A 692 -41.49 24.58 31.68
N SER A 693 -40.71 23.73 32.37
CA SER A 693 -40.52 23.83 33.81
C SER A 693 -39.87 25.15 34.20
N ILE A 694 -38.80 25.55 33.50
CA ILE A 694 -38.13 26.82 33.74
C ILE A 694 -39.05 28.01 33.39
N ALA A 695 -39.78 27.94 32.27
CA ALA A 695 -40.72 28.98 31.87
C ALA A 695 -41.88 29.16 32.86
N ALA A 696 -42.31 28.07 33.52
CA ALA A 696 -43.34 28.08 34.55
C ALA A 696 -42.82 28.48 35.95
N GLY A 697 -41.52 28.77 36.11
CA GLY A 697 -40.90 29.08 37.41
C GLY A 697 -40.59 27.86 38.28
N ASN A 698 -40.76 26.64 37.76
CA ASN A 698 -40.45 25.38 38.44
C ASN A 698 -39.00 24.99 38.16
N TYR A 699 -38.05 25.68 38.79
CA TYR A 699 -36.62 25.53 38.51
C TYR A 699 -36.07 24.16 38.95
N PRO A 700 -35.49 23.37 38.03
CA PRO A 700 -34.81 22.12 38.37
C PRO A 700 -33.59 22.37 39.27
N GLU A 701 -33.43 21.52 40.30
CA GLU A 701 -32.34 21.62 41.28
C GLU A 701 -31.65 20.28 41.52
N TRP A 702 -30.31 20.31 41.63
CA TRP A 702 -29.46 19.19 42.01
C TRP A 702 -28.54 19.56 43.17
N LYS A 703 -28.25 18.61 44.05
CA LYS A 703 -27.22 18.72 45.08
C LYS A 703 -25.91 18.10 44.60
N LEU A 704 -24.81 18.82 44.77
CA LEU A 704 -23.46 18.31 44.55
C LEU A 704 -22.94 17.65 45.83
N TYR A 705 -22.45 16.42 45.66
CA TYR A 705 -21.70 15.67 46.64
C TYR A 705 -20.32 15.30 46.07
N ILE A 706 -19.37 15.05 46.96
CA ILE A 706 -18.06 14.51 46.61
C ILE A 706 -17.74 13.27 47.44
N GLN A 707 -16.91 12.40 46.89
CA GLN A 707 -16.18 11.38 47.64
C GLN A 707 -14.69 11.72 47.51
N THR A 708 -13.91 11.46 48.56
CA THR A 708 -12.46 11.78 48.57
C THR A 708 -11.63 10.60 49.05
N ILE A 709 -10.47 10.41 48.43
CA ILE A 709 -9.47 9.41 48.83
C ILE A 709 -8.13 10.13 49.00
N ASP A 710 -7.41 9.81 50.08
CA ASP A 710 -6.01 10.21 50.21
C ASP A 710 -5.17 9.36 49.24
N PRO A 711 -4.36 9.94 48.33
CA PRO A 711 -3.58 9.18 47.36
C PRO A 711 -2.73 8.07 48.00
N ASP A 712 -2.21 8.30 49.21
CA ASP A 712 -1.44 7.28 49.96
C ASP A 712 -2.26 6.04 50.37
N HIS A 713 -3.58 6.11 50.26
CA HIS A 713 -4.52 5.04 50.58
C HIS A 713 -5.05 4.31 49.34
N GLU A 714 -4.63 4.69 48.13
CA GLU A 714 -5.16 4.12 46.88
C GLU A 714 -5.02 2.60 46.81
N ASP A 715 -3.96 2.04 47.43
CA ASP A 715 -3.71 0.61 47.42
C ASP A 715 -4.54 -0.21 48.42
N ARG A 716 -5.29 0.44 49.32
CA ARG A 716 -6.09 -0.25 50.35
C ARG A 716 -7.37 -0.87 49.81
N PHE A 717 -7.77 -0.50 48.59
CA PHE A 717 -8.98 -0.99 47.94
C PHE A 717 -8.67 -2.19 47.04
N ASP A 718 -9.66 -3.06 46.87
CA ASP A 718 -9.63 -4.23 45.96
C ASP A 718 -9.98 -3.87 44.50
N PHE A 719 -10.04 -2.58 44.22
CA PHE A 719 -10.19 -1.98 42.89
C PHE A 719 -9.23 -0.79 42.77
N ASP A 720 -8.95 -0.37 41.54
CA ASP A 720 -8.16 0.84 41.29
C ASP A 720 -9.06 2.09 41.37
N PRO A 721 -8.81 3.07 42.27
CA PRO A 721 -9.62 4.28 42.38
C PRO A 721 -9.59 5.19 41.13
N LEU A 722 -8.60 5.03 40.26
CA LEU A 722 -8.44 5.78 39.01
C LEU A 722 -9.07 5.06 37.80
N ASP A 723 -9.57 3.83 37.98
CA ASP A 723 -10.32 3.11 36.96
C ASP A 723 -11.75 3.63 36.87
N VAL A 724 -12.07 4.22 35.72
CA VAL A 724 -13.39 4.78 35.40
C VAL A 724 -14.49 3.74 35.29
N THR A 725 -14.16 2.46 35.16
CA THR A 725 -15.14 1.36 35.14
C THR A 725 -15.65 1.02 36.54
N LYS A 726 -15.06 1.60 37.60
CA LYS A 726 -15.38 1.33 39.00
C LYS A 726 -16.09 2.51 39.67
N THR A 727 -17.07 2.20 40.50
CA THR A 727 -17.66 3.16 41.46
C THR A 727 -16.92 3.09 42.79
N TRP A 728 -16.91 4.18 43.54
CA TRP A 728 -16.44 4.19 44.92
C TRP A 728 -17.64 3.86 45.82
N PRO A 729 -17.64 2.71 46.54
CA PRO A 729 -18.81 2.28 47.31
C PRO A 729 -19.16 3.31 48.40
N GLU A 730 -20.43 3.75 48.43
CA GLU A 730 -20.89 4.81 49.35
C GLU A 730 -20.86 4.39 50.83
N ASP A 731 -20.87 3.08 51.11
CA ASP A 731 -20.74 2.49 52.44
C ASP A 731 -19.29 2.53 52.97
N ILE A 732 -18.30 2.58 52.07
CA ILE A 732 -16.87 2.67 52.41
C ILE A 732 -16.40 4.13 52.35
N LEU A 733 -16.85 4.86 51.33
CA LEU A 733 -16.49 6.25 51.04
C LEU A 733 -17.78 7.09 50.97
N PRO A 734 -18.27 7.63 52.10
CA PRO A 734 -19.56 8.30 52.13
C PRO A 734 -19.57 9.62 51.33
N LEU A 735 -20.75 9.95 50.79
CA LEU A 735 -21.00 11.20 50.09
C LEU A 735 -20.92 12.41 51.03
N GLN A 736 -20.10 13.39 50.68
CA GLN A 736 -19.93 14.65 51.41
C GLN A 736 -20.64 15.77 50.65
N PRO A 737 -21.58 16.51 51.28
CA PRO A 737 -22.31 17.59 50.61
C PRO A 737 -21.38 18.78 50.32
N VAL A 738 -21.58 19.43 49.17
CA VAL A 738 -20.77 20.60 48.74
C VAL A 738 -21.66 21.81 48.44
N GLY A 739 -22.64 21.65 47.57
CA GLY A 739 -23.41 22.77 47.02
C GLY A 739 -24.67 22.35 46.30
N ARG A 740 -25.34 23.32 45.68
CA ARG A 740 -26.55 23.08 44.86
C ARG A 740 -26.45 23.80 43.51
N LEU A 741 -27.01 23.17 42.48
CA LEU A 741 -27.14 23.69 41.13
C LEU A 741 -28.62 23.96 40.86
N VAL A 742 -28.96 25.19 40.47
CA VAL A 742 -30.32 25.59 40.12
C VAL A 742 -30.33 26.14 38.69
N LEU A 743 -31.17 25.57 37.82
CA LEU A 743 -31.36 26.05 36.45
C LEU A 743 -32.62 26.92 36.38
N ASN A 744 -32.41 28.23 36.27
CA ASN A 744 -33.49 29.22 36.37
C ASN A 744 -33.73 30.05 35.10
N LYS A 745 -32.97 29.80 34.03
CA LYS A 745 -33.11 30.55 32.77
C LYS A 745 -32.93 29.64 31.55
N ASN A 746 -33.88 29.72 30.62
CA ASN A 746 -33.75 29.10 29.29
C ASN A 746 -32.71 29.84 28.44
N ILE A 747 -32.05 29.14 27.52
CA ILE A 747 -31.13 29.78 26.57
C ILE A 747 -31.88 30.74 25.64
N ASP A 748 -31.23 31.84 25.29
CA ASP A 748 -31.80 32.88 24.42
C ASP A 748 -31.61 32.51 22.95
N ASN A 749 -30.49 31.85 22.61
CA ASN A 749 -30.20 31.38 21.25
C ASN A 749 -29.66 29.94 21.28
N PHE A 750 -30.42 29.02 20.68
CA PHE A 750 -30.04 27.61 20.61
C PHE A 750 -28.69 27.39 19.93
N PHE A 751 -28.42 28.08 18.83
CA PHE A 751 -27.16 27.90 18.12
C PHE A 751 -25.96 28.47 18.90
N ALA A 752 -26.05 29.72 19.36
CA ALA A 752 -24.94 30.39 20.03
C ALA A 752 -24.65 29.82 21.43
N GLU A 753 -25.67 29.34 22.15
CA GLU A 753 -25.52 28.93 23.56
C GLU A 753 -25.65 27.42 23.80
N ASN A 754 -26.23 26.65 22.86
CA ASN A 754 -26.26 25.19 22.94
C ASN A 754 -25.39 24.54 21.87
N GLU A 755 -25.42 25.00 20.61
CA GLU A 755 -24.55 24.41 19.59
C GLU A 755 -23.10 24.84 19.79
N GLN A 756 -22.79 26.12 19.90
CA GLN A 756 -21.39 26.59 20.03
C GLN A 756 -20.72 26.32 21.40
N LEU A 757 -21.45 25.71 22.35
CA LEU A 757 -20.94 25.41 23.70
C LEU A 757 -19.89 24.30 23.71
N ALA A 758 -18.71 24.56 24.26
CA ALA A 758 -17.56 23.67 24.25
C ALA A 758 -17.20 23.21 25.67
N PHE A 759 -17.46 21.95 26.01
CA PHE A 759 -16.98 21.35 27.25
C PHE A 759 -15.61 20.71 27.01
N CYS A 760 -14.65 20.95 27.90
CA CYS A 760 -13.31 20.37 27.82
C CYS A 760 -12.73 20.19 29.22
N PRO A 761 -12.38 18.95 29.64
CA PRO A 761 -11.82 18.69 30.96
C PRO A 761 -10.40 19.28 31.13
N ALA A 762 -9.73 19.71 30.06
CA ALA A 762 -8.45 20.43 30.14
C ALA A 762 -8.57 21.86 30.68
N ILE A 763 -9.79 22.39 30.79
CA ILE A 763 -10.05 23.72 31.33
C ILE A 763 -10.28 23.57 32.83
N VAL A 764 -9.20 23.59 33.60
CA VAL A 764 -9.23 23.53 35.07
C VAL A 764 -8.75 24.83 35.69
N VAL A 765 -9.09 25.03 36.96
CA VAL A 765 -8.67 26.18 37.76
C VAL A 765 -7.72 25.72 38.88
N PRO A 766 -6.82 26.59 39.39
CA PRO A 766 -5.99 26.26 40.53
C PRO A 766 -6.80 25.65 41.69
N GLY A 767 -6.34 24.53 42.24
CA GLY A 767 -7.04 23.76 43.27
C GLY A 767 -7.86 22.56 42.78
N VAL A 768 -8.06 22.44 41.47
CA VAL A 768 -8.56 21.22 40.79
C VAL A 768 -7.54 20.82 39.73
N TYR A 769 -7.01 19.62 39.83
CA TYR A 769 -5.96 19.07 38.98
C TYR A 769 -6.35 17.69 38.45
N TYR A 770 -5.58 17.21 37.48
CA TYR A 770 -5.77 15.89 36.89
C TYR A 770 -5.25 14.80 37.82
N SER A 771 -5.90 13.64 37.82
CA SER A 771 -5.32 12.40 38.34
C SER A 771 -4.66 11.62 37.22
N ASP A 772 -3.96 10.53 37.53
CA ASP A 772 -3.34 9.65 36.54
C ASP A 772 -4.33 8.67 35.87
N ASP A 773 -5.64 8.90 36.02
CA ASP A 773 -6.71 8.23 35.27
C ASP A 773 -6.42 8.25 33.76
N LYS A 774 -6.20 7.06 33.17
CA LYS A 774 -5.83 6.87 31.77
C LYS A 774 -6.85 7.50 30.80
N LEU A 775 -8.15 7.44 31.12
CA LEU A 775 -9.18 8.04 30.28
C LEU A 775 -9.22 9.56 30.44
N LEU A 776 -9.03 10.08 31.66
CA LEU A 776 -8.96 11.52 31.90
C LEU A 776 -7.78 12.13 31.15
N GLN A 777 -6.58 11.54 31.27
CA GLN A 777 -5.37 11.98 30.57
C GLN A 777 -5.57 12.07 29.06
N THR A 778 -6.30 11.09 28.49
CA THR A 778 -6.67 11.09 27.07
C THR A 778 -7.66 12.22 26.72
N ARG A 779 -8.68 12.43 27.56
CA ARG A 779 -9.74 13.42 27.32
C ARG A 779 -9.26 14.87 27.42
N ILE A 780 -8.20 15.15 28.17
CA ILE A 780 -7.57 16.47 28.25
C ILE A 780 -7.09 16.91 26.87
N PHE A 781 -6.47 16.01 26.11
CA PHE A 781 -6.06 16.29 24.73
C PHE A 781 -7.27 16.29 23.79
N SER A 782 -8.02 15.19 23.73
CA SER A 782 -9.02 14.94 22.68
C SER A 782 -10.07 16.04 22.59
N TYR A 783 -10.74 16.35 23.70
CA TYR A 783 -11.80 17.35 23.72
C TYR A 783 -11.27 18.73 23.28
N SER A 784 -10.04 19.07 23.66
CA SER A 784 -9.47 20.36 23.25
C SER A 784 -9.16 20.42 21.75
N ASP A 785 -8.74 19.31 21.13
CA ASP A 785 -8.55 19.21 19.67
C ASP A 785 -9.90 19.24 18.94
N THR A 786 -10.89 18.47 19.42
CA THR A 786 -12.26 18.46 18.86
C THR A 786 -12.84 19.87 18.79
N GLN A 787 -12.74 20.67 19.87
CA GLN A 787 -13.33 22.01 19.87
C GLN A 787 -12.58 22.96 18.95
N ARG A 788 -11.25 22.84 18.81
CA ARG A 788 -10.47 23.64 17.86
C ARG A 788 -10.81 23.31 16.41
N HIS A 789 -11.08 22.04 16.11
CA HIS A 789 -11.54 21.62 14.79
C HIS A 789 -12.96 22.14 14.49
N ARG A 790 -13.88 22.00 15.47
CA ARG A 790 -15.30 22.33 15.28
C ARG A 790 -15.60 23.83 15.28
N LEU A 791 -14.97 24.59 16.17
CA LEU A 791 -15.30 26.00 16.45
C LEU A 791 -14.15 26.96 16.13
N GLY A 792 -13.00 26.43 15.68
CA GLY A 792 -11.79 27.18 15.40
C GLY A 792 -10.83 27.29 16.59
N PRO A 793 -9.55 27.67 16.34
CA PRO A 793 -8.53 27.80 17.38
C PRO A 793 -8.93 28.81 18.48
N ASN A 794 -9.79 29.77 18.14
CA ASN A 794 -10.28 30.84 19.00
C ASN A 794 -11.66 30.54 19.65
N TYR A 795 -12.06 29.27 19.81
CA TYR A 795 -13.39 28.91 20.35
C TYR A 795 -13.66 29.42 21.78
N LEU A 796 -12.62 29.69 22.56
CA LEU A 796 -12.71 30.31 23.89
C LEU A 796 -13.00 31.83 23.82
N GLN A 797 -12.99 32.45 22.64
CA GLN A 797 -13.47 33.83 22.47
C GLN A 797 -15.00 33.90 22.35
N LEU A 798 -15.66 32.79 21.98
CA LEU A 798 -17.11 32.74 21.86
C LEU A 798 -17.77 33.08 23.22
N PRO A 799 -18.80 33.95 23.28
CA PRO A 799 -19.34 34.44 24.54
C PRO A 799 -19.76 33.36 25.55
N VAL A 800 -20.25 32.22 25.06
CA VAL A 800 -20.68 31.10 25.90
C VAL A 800 -19.51 30.31 26.51
N ASN A 801 -18.34 30.31 25.86
CA ASN A 801 -17.13 29.58 26.30
C ASN A 801 -16.10 30.50 26.97
N ALA A 802 -16.22 31.82 26.78
CA ALA A 802 -15.23 32.78 27.23
C ALA A 802 -15.13 32.87 28.76
N PRO A 803 -13.91 32.94 29.31
CA PRO A 803 -13.70 33.10 30.75
C PRO A 803 -14.39 34.37 31.26
N LYS A 804 -14.97 34.30 32.45
CA LYS A 804 -15.66 35.44 33.09
C LYS A 804 -14.76 36.24 34.04
N CYS A 805 -13.45 36.02 33.97
CA CYS A 805 -12.43 36.73 34.72
C CYS A 805 -11.51 37.53 33.80
N SER A 806 -10.71 38.42 34.39
CA SER A 806 -9.61 39.09 33.69
C SER A 806 -8.63 38.04 33.18
N HIS A 807 -8.26 38.13 31.90
CA HIS A 807 -7.35 37.20 31.25
C HIS A 807 -6.45 37.96 30.26
N HIS A 808 -5.20 37.53 30.15
CA HIS A 808 -4.21 38.05 29.21
C HIS A 808 -3.38 36.88 28.68
N ASN A 809 -3.37 36.65 27.37
CA ASN A 809 -2.57 35.61 26.72
C ASN A 809 -2.26 35.94 25.25
N ASN A 810 -1.31 35.20 24.66
CA ASN A 810 -0.88 35.34 23.26
C ASN A 810 -1.59 34.36 22.30
N HIS A 811 -2.71 33.76 22.71
CA HIS A 811 -3.46 32.77 21.93
C HIS A 811 -4.70 33.41 21.28
N HIS A 812 -4.49 34.38 20.40
CA HIS A 812 -5.57 35.18 19.82
C HIS A 812 -5.57 35.24 18.28
N GLU A 813 -4.46 34.89 17.62
CA GLU A 813 -4.38 34.82 16.15
C GLU A 813 -5.08 33.57 15.56
N GLY A 814 -5.38 33.59 14.26
CA GLY A 814 -5.96 32.46 13.53
C GLY A 814 -7.47 32.54 13.26
N PHE A 815 -8.03 31.48 12.69
CA PHE A 815 -9.44 31.43 12.27
C PHE A 815 -10.40 31.75 13.43
N MET A 816 -11.45 32.52 13.15
CA MET A 816 -12.42 33.06 14.14
C MET A 816 -11.84 34.10 15.11
N ASN A 817 -10.72 34.77 14.81
CA ASN A 817 -10.32 35.96 15.57
C ASN A 817 -11.22 37.14 15.20
N PHE A 818 -12.01 37.63 16.16
CA PHE A 818 -12.82 38.85 16.04
C PHE A 818 -12.46 39.90 17.11
N MET A 819 -11.38 39.66 17.85
CA MET A 819 -10.87 40.58 18.86
C MET A 819 -9.95 41.60 18.20
N HIS A 820 -10.31 42.88 18.29
CA HIS A 820 -9.43 43.98 17.91
C HIS A 820 -8.45 44.26 19.05
N ARG A 821 -7.14 44.21 18.78
CA ARG A 821 -6.08 44.52 19.74
C ARG A 821 -5.08 45.47 19.08
N ASP A 822 -4.72 46.53 19.79
CA ASP A 822 -3.77 47.57 19.35
C ASP A 822 -2.37 47.37 19.95
N GLU A 823 -2.14 46.21 20.57
CA GLU A 823 -0.94 45.89 21.32
C GLU A 823 0.19 45.45 20.36
N GLU A 824 1.36 46.10 20.41
CA GLU A 824 2.51 45.74 19.54
C GLU A 824 3.26 44.47 19.99
N VAL A 825 3.06 44.03 21.23
CA VAL A 825 3.80 42.92 21.85
C VAL A 825 2.91 41.67 21.91
N ASN A 826 3.32 40.60 21.22
CA ASN A 826 2.61 39.31 21.18
C ASN A 826 3.45 38.13 21.73
N TYR A 827 4.46 38.42 22.55
CA TYR A 827 5.40 37.44 23.11
C TYR A 827 5.71 37.74 24.59
N PHE A 828 6.11 36.71 25.34
CA PHE A 828 6.54 36.83 26.74
C PHE A 828 7.80 35.98 26.97
N PRO A 829 8.81 36.46 27.74
CA PRO A 829 8.85 37.76 28.42
C PRO A 829 9.17 38.93 27.47
N SER A 830 8.66 40.13 27.78
CA SER A 830 8.96 41.38 27.06
C SER A 830 9.28 42.50 28.05
N ARG A 831 10.11 43.47 27.64
CA ARG A 831 10.39 44.70 28.41
C ARG A 831 9.40 45.82 28.13
N TYR A 832 8.61 45.68 27.06
CA TYR A 832 7.65 46.68 26.60
C TYR A 832 6.21 46.37 27.04
N ASP A 833 5.98 45.18 27.59
CA ASP A 833 4.69 44.74 28.14
C ASP A 833 4.85 44.50 29.67
N PRO A 834 4.03 45.14 30.53
CA PRO A 834 4.09 44.98 31.98
C PRO A 834 3.55 43.63 32.51
N VAL A 835 3.10 42.72 31.63
CA VAL A 835 2.65 41.37 32.03
C VAL A 835 3.72 40.63 32.83
N ARG A 836 3.29 39.98 33.91
CA ARG A 836 4.14 39.20 34.82
C ARG A 836 3.51 37.84 35.11
N HIS A 837 4.32 36.87 35.51
CA HIS A 837 3.80 35.60 36.02
C HIS A 837 2.89 35.83 37.24
N ALA A 838 1.81 35.05 37.32
CA ALA A 838 0.95 35.02 38.50
C ALA A 838 1.72 34.47 39.72
N GLU A 839 1.19 34.71 40.92
CA GLU A 839 1.70 34.06 42.13
C GLU A 839 1.66 32.54 42.00
N ARG A 840 2.64 31.86 42.60
CA ARG A 840 2.74 30.41 42.51
C ARG A 840 1.62 29.77 43.33
N PHE A 841 0.74 29.04 42.66
CA PHE A 841 -0.25 28.18 43.31
C PHE A 841 0.36 26.82 43.65
N PRO A 842 -0.10 26.14 44.73
CA PRO A 842 0.27 24.76 44.99
C PRO A 842 -0.16 23.85 43.83
N SER A 843 0.79 23.13 43.25
CA SER A 843 0.59 22.14 42.19
C SER A 843 0.86 20.72 42.73
N PRO A 844 0.40 19.65 42.06
CA PRO A 844 0.68 18.29 42.49
C PRO A 844 2.19 18.06 42.72
N PRO A 845 2.63 17.61 43.92
CA PRO A 845 4.05 17.52 44.27
C PRO A 845 4.70 16.17 43.93
N ASN A 846 3.94 15.21 43.39
CA ASN A 846 4.38 13.82 43.23
C ASN A 846 5.52 13.68 42.21
N ILE A 847 6.58 12.99 42.61
CA ILE A 847 7.65 12.56 41.70
C ILE A 847 7.21 11.24 41.05
N LEU A 848 7.15 11.23 39.72
CA LEU A 848 6.79 10.05 38.95
C LEU A 848 8.05 9.28 38.56
N SER A 849 8.12 7.99 38.91
CA SER A 849 9.21 7.09 38.53
C SER A 849 8.67 5.71 38.18
N GLY A 850 9.05 5.14 37.03
CA GLY A 850 8.57 3.84 36.57
C GLY A 850 9.11 3.46 35.20
N LYS A 851 8.87 2.21 34.76
CA LYS A 851 9.21 1.75 33.40
C LYS A 851 8.21 2.30 32.40
N ARG A 852 8.67 2.77 31.25
CA ARG A 852 7.79 3.20 30.16
C ARG A 852 7.22 1.98 29.43
N GLU A 853 5.91 1.75 29.54
CA GLU A 853 5.26 0.57 28.94
C GLU A 853 3.78 0.80 28.61
N LYS A 854 3.22 -0.08 27.77
CA LYS A 854 1.78 -0.17 27.50
C LYS A 854 1.24 -1.39 28.23
N CYS A 855 0.43 -1.19 29.28
CA CYS A 855 -0.06 -2.30 30.10
C CYS A 855 -1.48 -2.09 30.64
N ILE A 856 -2.07 -3.21 31.06
CA ILE A 856 -3.40 -3.29 31.68
C ILE A 856 -3.32 -2.81 33.15
N ILE A 857 -4.44 -2.36 33.71
CA ILE A 857 -4.57 -2.00 35.12
C ILE A 857 -4.52 -3.29 35.97
N GLU A 858 -3.72 -3.32 37.03
CA GLU A 858 -3.51 -4.57 37.80
C GLU A 858 -4.73 -5.01 38.62
N LYS A 859 -5.52 -4.05 39.15
CA LYS A 859 -6.69 -4.31 40.01
C LYS A 859 -8.00 -4.28 39.21
N GLU A 860 -8.10 -5.08 38.16
CA GLU A 860 -9.24 -5.05 37.24
C GLU A 860 -10.58 -5.35 37.90
N ASN A 861 -10.68 -6.39 38.74
CA ASN A 861 -11.90 -6.76 39.48
C ASN A 861 -13.22 -6.54 38.68
N ASN A 862 -13.29 -7.14 37.48
CA ASN A 862 -14.32 -6.80 36.48
C ASN A 862 -15.74 -7.26 36.84
N PHE A 863 -15.89 -8.22 37.75
CA PHE A 863 -17.15 -8.95 37.95
C PHE A 863 -17.86 -8.66 39.28
N LYS A 864 -17.15 -8.17 40.31
CA LYS A 864 -17.69 -7.99 41.67
C LYS A 864 -18.82 -6.95 41.74
N GLN A 865 -18.53 -5.69 41.37
CA GLN A 865 -19.50 -4.60 41.41
C GLN A 865 -20.75 -4.84 40.52
N PRO A 866 -20.62 -5.36 39.28
CA PRO A 866 -21.79 -5.76 38.49
C PRO A 866 -22.71 -6.76 39.21
N GLY A 867 -22.11 -7.79 39.85
CA GLY A 867 -22.85 -8.80 40.59
C GLY A 867 -23.54 -8.24 41.83
N GLU A 868 -22.83 -7.42 42.62
CA GLU A 868 -23.38 -6.74 43.80
C GLU A 868 -24.57 -5.86 43.42
N ARG A 869 -24.45 -5.13 42.33
CA ARG A 869 -25.53 -4.26 41.85
C ARG A 869 -26.74 -5.06 41.38
N TYR A 870 -26.57 -6.14 40.62
CA TYR A 870 -27.69 -7.01 40.24
C TYR A 870 -28.43 -7.58 41.45
N ARG A 871 -27.68 -8.01 42.49
CA ARG A 871 -28.26 -8.52 43.75
C ARG A 871 -29.01 -7.45 44.56
N SER A 872 -28.66 -6.17 44.40
CA SER A 872 -29.33 -5.06 45.09
C SER A 872 -30.73 -4.74 44.54
N TRP A 873 -31.09 -5.26 43.37
CA TRP A 873 -32.36 -4.95 42.71
C TRP A 873 -33.52 -5.80 43.22
N ALA A 874 -34.73 -5.22 43.19
CA ALA A 874 -35.97 -5.96 43.41
C ALA A 874 -36.16 -7.04 42.32
N PRO A 875 -36.85 -8.16 42.62
CA PRO A 875 -36.99 -9.28 41.69
C PRO A 875 -37.58 -8.93 40.31
N ASP A 876 -38.53 -7.99 40.26
CA ASP A 876 -39.15 -7.51 39.02
C ASP A 876 -38.16 -6.72 38.13
N ARG A 877 -37.27 -5.93 38.76
CA ARG A 877 -36.21 -5.20 38.08
C ARG A 877 -35.11 -6.14 37.55
N GLN A 878 -34.76 -7.19 38.31
CA GLN A 878 -33.86 -8.25 37.84
C GLN A 878 -34.44 -8.96 36.61
N GLU A 879 -35.74 -9.26 36.61
CA GLU A 879 -36.40 -9.93 35.50
C GLU A 879 -36.41 -9.08 34.22
N ARG A 880 -36.69 -7.78 34.32
CA ARG A 880 -36.58 -6.84 33.19
C ARG A 880 -35.16 -6.77 32.63
N PHE A 881 -34.16 -6.74 33.51
CA PHE A 881 -32.76 -6.75 33.10
C PHE A 881 -32.40 -8.02 32.32
N ILE A 882 -32.83 -9.19 32.80
CA ILE A 882 -32.61 -10.48 32.12
C ILE A 882 -33.29 -10.48 30.74
N HIS A 883 -34.54 -10.02 30.65
CA HIS A 883 -35.27 -9.94 29.38
C HIS A 883 -34.49 -9.14 28.34
N ARG A 884 -34.02 -7.93 28.69
CA ARG A 884 -33.26 -7.07 27.77
C ARG A 884 -31.95 -7.73 27.30
N TRP A 885 -31.28 -8.47 28.18
CA TRP A 885 -30.09 -9.25 27.81
C TRP A 885 -30.40 -10.42 26.89
N VAL A 886 -31.50 -11.14 27.14
CA VAL A 886 -31.96 -12.20 26.24
C VAL A 886 -32.29 -11.63 24.88
N ASP A 887 -33.03 -10.52 24.80
CA ASP A 887 -33.36 -9.86 23.53
C ASP A 887 -32.09 -9.47 22.76
N ALA A 888 -31.15 -8.82 23.43
CA ALA A 888 -29.91 -8.36 22.80
C ALA A 888 -29.03 -9.53 22.31
N LEU A 889 -28.91 -10.60 23.10
CA LEU A 889 -28.14 -11.79 22.76
C LEU A 889 -28.84 -12.72 21.75
N SER A 890 -30.13 -12.51 21.49
CA SER A 890 -30.91 -13.29 20.52
C SER A 890 -30.79 -12.80 19.08
N ASP A 891 -30.10 -11.68 18.82
CA ASP A 891 -29.85 -11.21 17.44
C ASP A 891 -29.11 -12.33 16.66
N PRO A 892 -29.60 -12.75 15.47
CA PRO A 892 -29.02 -13.85 14.70
C PRO A 892 -27.53 -13.70 14.38
N ARG A 893 -27.01 -12.47 14.38
CA ARG A 893 -25.60 -12.16 14.10
C ARG A 893 -24.71 -12.28 15.34
N VAL A 894 -25.29 -12.39 16.54
CA VAL A 894 -24.54 -12.73 17.74
C VAL A 894 -24.26 -14.24 17.69
N THR A 895 -23.02 -14.57 17.35
CA THR A 895 -22.60 -15.96 17.18
C THR A 895 -22.69 -16.73 18.50
N HIS A 896 -22.58 -18.06 18.40
CA HIS A 896 -22.56 -18.91 19.58
C HIS A 896 -21.38 -18.56 20.50
N GLU A 897 -20.23 -18.22 19.93
CA GLU A 897 -19.02 -17.81 20.65
C GLU A 897 -19.26 -16.52 21.44
N ILE A 898 -19.78 -15.47 20.80
CA ILE A 898 -20.07 -14.19 21.46
C ILE A 898 -21.09 -14.39 22.60
N ARG A 899 -22.16 -15.15 22.35
CA ARG A 899 -23.14 -15.52 23.38
C ARG A 899 -22.49 -16.23 24.56
N SER A 900 -21.59 -17.18 24.30
CA SER A 900 -20.90 -17.94 25.33
C SER A 900 -20.01 -17.06 26.20
N VAL A 901 -19.29 -16.10 25.60
CA VAL A 901 -18.44 -15.15 26.34
C VAL A 901 -19.28 -14.27 27.26
N TRP A 902 -20.39 -13.69 26.78
CA TRP A 902 -21.27 -12.87 27.62
C TRP A 902 -21.93 -13.66 28.76
N ILE A 903 -22.37 -14.88 28.49
CA ILE A 903 -22.91 -15.77 29.53
C ILE A 903 -21.82 -16.09 30.56
N SER A 904 -20.58 -16.30 30.13
CA SER A 904 -19.42 -16.51 31.03
C SER A 904 -19.18 -15.28 31.92
N TYR A 905 -19.16 -14.07 31.35
CA TYR A 905 -19.00 -12.83 32.13
C TYR A 905 -20.11 -12.65 33.16
N TRP A 906 -21.38 -12.83 32.76
CA TRP A 906 -22.49 -12.74 33.70
C TRP A 906 -22.47 -13.83 34.76
N SER A 907 -22.00 -15.04 34.43
CA SER A 907 -21.83 -16.14 35.40
C SER A 907 -20.75 -15.85 36.42
N GLN A 908 -19.67 -15.16 36.02
CA GLN A 908 -18.60 -14.73 36.92
C GLN A 908 -19.06 -13.59 37.85
N ALA A 909 -19.93 -12.70 37.37
CA ALA A 909 -20.53 -11.63 38.19
C ALA A 909 -21.58 -12.16 39.17
N ASP A 910 -22.51 -13.00 38.69
CA ASP A 910 -23.50 -13.68 39.51
C ASP A 910 -23.95 -15.00 38.88
N LYS A 911 -23.75 -16.10 39.61
CA LYS A 911 -24.04 -17.45 39.12
C LYS A 911 -25.51 -17.66 38.75
N SER A 912 -26.44 -17.04 39.50
CA SER A 912 -27.88 -17.16 39.22
C SER A 912 -28.26 -16.43 37.94
N LEU A 913 -27.70 -15.23 37.73
CA LEU A 913 -27.91 -14.45 36.51
C LEU A 913 -27.42 -15.21 35.27
N GLY A 914 -26.18 -15.71 35.29
CA GLY A 914 -25.62 -16.48 34.18
C GLY A 914 -26.44 -17.72 33.83
N GLN A 915 -26.93 -18.47 34.82
CA GLN A 915 -27.79 -19.64 34.62
C GLN A 915 -29.13 -19.29 33.98
N LYS A 916 -29.80 -18.23 34.46
CA LYS A 916 -31.07 -17.76 33.90
C LYS A 916 -30.93 -17.30 32.44
N LEU A 917 -29.82 -16.64 32.10
CA LEU A 917 -29.52 -16.23 30.73
C LEU A 917 -29.24 -17.46 29.83
N ALA A 918 -28.40 -18.39 30.29
CA ALA A 918 -28.09 -19.62 29.54
C ALA A 918 -29.34 -20.47 29.26
N SER A 919 -30.24 -20.62 30.26
CA SER A 919 -31.46 -21.39 30.10
C SER A 919 -32.43 -20.77 29.09
N ARG A 920 -32.52 -19.44 29.04
CA ARG A 920 -33.43 -18.74 28.12
C ARG A 920 -32.91 -18.66 26.69
N LEU A 921 -31.60 -18.75 26.50
CA LEU A 921 -30.93 -18.69 25.20
C LEU A 921 -30.61 -20.09 24.61
N ASN A 922 -30.99 -21.18 25.30
CA ASN A 922 -30.71 -22.57 24.92
C ASN A 922 -29.20 -22.87 24.68
N VAL A 923 -28.31 -22.25 25.48
CA VAL A 923 -26.87 -22.48 25.38
C VAL A 923 -26.45 -23.51 26.44
N SER A 924 -25.86 -24.64 26.03
CA SER A 924 -25.35 -25.65 26.96
C SER A 924 -24.12 -25.12 27.70
N HIS A 925 -24.05 -25.36 29.01
CA HIS A 925 -22.95 -24.90 29.86
C HIS A 925 -21.62 -25.46 29.35
N VAL A 926 -20.77 -24.62 28.75
CA VAL A 926 -19.38 -24.96 28.46
C VAL A 926 -18.54 -24.62 29.69
N ALA A 927 -17.88 -25.63 30.24
CA ALA A 927 -16.96 -25.50 31.36
C ALA A 927 -15.60 -24.94 30.89
N LYS A 928 -15.14 -23.88 31.57
CA LYS A 928 -13.78 -23.31 31.64
C LYS A 928 -12.96 -23.20 30.35
N ALA A 929 -12.68 -21.95 29.95
CA ALA A 929 -11.38 -21.53 29.45
C ALA A 929 -10.84 -20.45 30.40
#